data_AF-A0A383W2X0-F1
#
_entry.id   AF-A0A383W2X0-F1
#
_cell.length_a   1.000
_cell.length_b   1.000
_cell.length_c   1.000
_cell.angle_alpha   90.00
_cell.angle_beta   90.00
_cell.angle_gamma   90.00
#
_symmetry.space_group_name_H-M   'P 1'
#
loop_
_entity.id
_entity.type
_entity.pdbx_description
1 polymer ?
#
loop_
_entity_poly.entity_id
_entity_poly.type
_entity_poly.pdbx_seq_one_letter_code
_entity_poly.pdbx_strand_id
1 'polypeptide(L)'
;EPTLPLVTRAGLALGSAGCSITLAAAPSSKPGLDCLVVCPALQDPTLPLVTRAGLALGSAGPSITLAASCEVLAFGLGALTPMPAVRNFSICAATAVLLDFILQVTVFMALLVLDSRRLQQSRLDCLPCIRVPYRDASGHWVYDDVSDNEDDDHQGSAAGGRSWGLPGLSTLRGLAAGGGGQQQGSGADPGEMYFAPQQQLPPAAAAAAAVHDGGGERLTPSPLPTVLPGVTKHGPGLLHGDKISLQSLLQAYMERLHAPLLMQPLVQVAVVALFITGLFVAGAMIPRLEVGLDQAVALPRDSYMQQYYRDLFAYLRVGPPLYFVVSGVNVSTAAPDVNKLCSVAGCRQDSLAVRVSEAAMSPASSFIASPAASWVDDFLSWTNPALPKCCRVSLFDQPQLGPAGSRCPPPDQPPCSTNASACADCDACFSELPPGGRPNATHFAEFLPWFLEAVPSEGCAKGGAGAYNNAIQKDAADPTGIAGLSAGVITASAFRTYHTPLNSQPDFINALKAARQFAESASQELGMQVYPYSVFHIFFEQYLNTHRDAALLVGLPLLAVFCCCWLFTGSLWGSAILLAMLCSLMLQLAGSMYLSGIEVNAVSLVNLAMALGIAVEFCAHILHSFCVSHGSRQARARAALVKMGAPVTSGITLTKFAGVVVLAFARTQIFEVYYFRLYLALVILGAAHGLVLLPVVLSRIGPPSWSDRRVLGGSQSPSSRELEASRSGDDRALASAAAAAAAEEAAVAAVLAEAAAAAAAATAQQQPQQMSRAEQRRQRRQQQQQQQQQAEVAAEQPPAPAAVAAETATAAESTTATPAAAAAAADE
;
A
#
# COMPACT_ATOMS: atom_id res chain seq x y z
N GLU A 1 11.73 17.85 -16.84
CA GLU A 1 12.13 17.23 -15.55
C GLU A 1 12.31 15.72 -15.73
N PRO A 2 13.08 15.00 -14.87
CA PRO A 2 13.17 13.54 -14.92
C PRO A 2 12.76 12.81 -13.61
N THR A 3 12.35 13.52 -12.56
CA THR A 3 12.14 12.98 -11.20
C THR A 3 10.81 12.25 -11.01
N LEU A 4 9.73 12.73 -11.65
CA LEU A 4 8.38 12.19 -11.53
C LEU A 4 8.26 10.66 -11.77
N PRO A 5 8.83 10.08 -12.86
CA PRO A 5 8.71 8.63 -13.10
C PRO A 5 9.48 7.76 -12.09
N LEU A 6 10.40 8.33 -11.29
CA LEU A 6 11.09 7.58 -10.24
C LEU A 6 10.17 7.32 -9.04
N VAL A 7 9.37 8.32 -8.64
CA VAL A 7 8.40 8.19 -7.54
C VAL A 7 7.29 7.21 -7.93
N THR A 8 6.78 7.26 -9.17
CA THR A 8 5.78 6.30 -9.66
C THR A 8 6.36 4.87 -9.69
N ARG A 9 7.62 4.70 -10.10
CA ARG A 9 8.30 3.39 -10.09
C ARG A 9 8.59 2.89 -8.69
N ALA A 10 8.99 3.75 -7.75
CA ALA A 10 9.19 3.37 -6.35
C ALA A 10 7.86 2.98 -5.68
N GLY A 11 6.79 3.73 -5.92
CA GLY A 11 5.44 3.39 -5.47
C GLY A 11 4.90 2.08 -6.09
N LEU A 12 5.17 1.83 -7.37
CA LEU A 12 4.84 0.56 -8.02
C LEU A 12 5.75 -0.60 -7.59
N ALA A 13 6.98 -0.34 -7.15
CA ALA A 13 7.89 -1.37 -6.63
C ALA A 13 7.57 -1.72 -5.17
N LEU A 14 7.27 -0.74 -4.32
CA LEU A 14 6.77 -0.97 -2.96
C LEU A 14 5.36 -1.58 -2.99
N GLY A 15 4.49 -1.10 -3.89
CA GLY A 15 3.17 -1.67 -4.13
C GLY A 15 3.24 -3.11 -4.65
N SER A 16 4.12 -3.41 -5.62
CA SER A 16 4.25 -4.78 -6.14
C SER A 16 5.03 -5.71 -5.22
N ALA A 17 6.02 -5.23 -4.45
CA ALA A 17 6.70 -6.04 -3.42
C ALA A 17 5.78 -6.29 -2.22
N GLY A 18 5.04 -5.27 -1.75
CA GLY A 18 4.00 -5.43 -0.73
C GLY A 18 2.93 -6.41 -1.19
N CYS A 19 2.36 -6.21 -2.38
CA CYS A 19 1.42 -7.15 -3.00
C CYS A 19 2.02 -8.56 -3.19
N SER A 20 3.31 -8.69 -3.53
CA SER A 20 3.99 -10.00 -3.63
C SER A 20 4.19 -10.65 -2.26
N ILE A 21 4.39 -9.88 -1.19
CA ILE A 21 4.43 -10.42 0.18
C ILE A 21 3.02 -10.84 0.61
N THR A 22 1.99 -10.06 0.29
CA THR A 22 0.58 -10.44 0.50
C THR A 22 0.22 -11.70 -0.28
N LEU A 23 0.58 -11.81 -1.58
CA LEU A 23 0.35 -13.01 -2.40
C LEU A 23 1.27 -14.19 -2.03
N ALA A 24 2.42 -13.99 -1.40
CA ALA A 24 3.19 -15.08 -0.80
C ALA A 24 2.55 -15.59 0.50
N ALA A 25 1.79 -14.72 1.18
CA ALA A 25 1.15 -14.99 2.47
C ALA A 25 -0.37 -15.25 2.42
N ALA A 26 -0.99 -15.30 1.23
CA ALA A 26 -2.43 -15.49 1.04
C ALA A 26 -2.85 -16.93 0.61
N PRO A 27 -2.28 -17.55 -0.44
CA PRO A 27 -2.78 -18.83 -0.98
C PRO A 27 -2.44 -20.04 -0.10
N SER A 28 -1.78 -19.84 1.03
CA SER A 28 -1.32 -20.88 1.96
C SER A 28 -1.71 -20.66 3.43
N SER A 29 -2.29 -19.50 3.81
CA SER A 29 -2.45 -19.15 5.24
C SER A 29 -3.82 -19.40 5.84
N LYS A 30 -4.87 -19.54 5.03
CA LYS A 30 -6.24 -19.53 5.56
C LYS A 30 -6.53 -20.83 6.29
N PRO A 31 -6.77 -20.81 7.62
CA PRO A 31 -6.93 -22.02 8.41
C PRO A 31 -8.25 -22.72 8.09
N GLY A 32 -9.15 -22.06 7.37
CA GLY A 32 -10.36 -22.67 6.82
C GLY A 32 -10.07 -23.77 5.79
N LEU A 33 -8.97 -23.72 5.04
CA LEU A 33 -8.55 -24.82 4.16
C LEU A 33 -8.08 -26.02 5.01
N ASP A 34 -7.22 -25.78 6.01
CA ASP A 34 -6.79 -26.80 6.99
C ASP A 34 -8.02 -27.41 7.70
N CYS A 35 -8.95 -26.60 8.19
CA CYS A 35 -10.22 -27.03 8.79
C CYS A 35 -11.09 -27.86 7.84
N LEU A 36 -11.00 -27.66 6.53
CA LEU A 36 -11.80 -28.38 5.54
C LEU A 36 -11.17 -29.75 5.23
N VAL A 37 -9.83 -29.82 5.10
CA VAL A 37 -9.06 -31.07 4.99
C VAL A 37 -9.18 -31.94 6.25
N VAL A 38 -9.16 -31.31 7.44
CA VAL A 38 -9.25 -31.99 8.74
C VAL A 38 -10.72 -32.18 9.18
N CYS A 39 -11.71 -31.76 8.39
CA CYS A 39 -13.12 -31.89 8.78
C CYS A 39 -13.54 -33.37 8.89
N PRO A 40 -14.11 -33.83 10.02
CA PRO A 40 -14.57 -35.21 10.15
C PRO A 40 -15.61 -35.62 9.09
N ALA A 41 -16.42 -34.67 8.60
CA ALA A 41 -17.35 -34.91 7.50
C ALA A 41 -16.66 -35.16 6.14
N LEU A 42 -15.42 -34.69 5.95
CA LEU A 42 -14.60 -35.07 4.80
C LEU A 42 -14.04 -36.49 4.96
N GLN A 43 -13.90 -36.99 6.19
CA GLN A 43 -13.22 -38.25 6.53
C GLN A 43 -14.18 -39.46 6.65
N ASP A 44 -15.47 -39.24 6.89
CA ASP A 44 -16.50 -40.29 7.05
C ASP A 44 -16.59 -41.24 5.83
N PRO A 45 -16.26 -42.53 5.96
CA PRO A 45 -16.28 -43.48 4.83
C PRO A 45 -17.68 -43.84 4.33
N THR A 46 -18.75 -43.54 5.06
CA THR A 46 -20.11 -44.01 4.75
C THR A 46 -20.83 -43.20 3.68
N LEU A 47 -20.36 -41.98 3.39
CA LEU A 47 -21.03 -41.03 2.48
C LEU A 47 -20.32 -40.92 1.11
N PRO A 48 -21.06 -40.65 0.02
CA PRO A 48 -20.46 -40.32 -1.27
C PRO A 48 -19.53 -39.10 -1.18
N LEU A 49 -18.41 -39.14 -1.92
CA LEU A 49 -17.34 -38.15 -1.80
C LEU A 49 -17.80 -36.71 -2.07
N VAL A 50 -18.71 -36.50 -3.01
CA VAL A 50 -19.28 -35.17 -3.30
C VAL A 50 -20.09 -34.65 -2.11
N THR A 51 -20.86 -35.52 -1.45
CA THR A 51 -21.62 -35.20 -0.23
C THR A 51 -20.68 -34.86 0.93
N ARG A 52 -19.60 -35.63 1.12
CA ARG A 52 -18.55 -35.36 2.12
C ARG A 52 -17.90 -33.98 1.93
N ALA A 53 -17.51 -33.67 0.70
CA ALA A 53 -16.94 -32.37 0.35
C ALA A 53 -17.94 -31.21 0.55
N GLY A 54 -19.22 -31.41 0.17
CA GLY A 54 -20.29 -30.45 0.41
C GLY A 54 -20.56 -30.18 1.89
N LEU A 55 -20.58 -31.22 2.73
CA LEU A 55 -20.72 -31.10 4.18
C LEU A 55 -19.50 -30.43 4.84
N ALA A 56 -18.30 -30.78 4.40
CA ALA A 56 -17.06 -30.13 4.86
C ALA A 56 -17.07 -28.63 4.54
N LEU A 57 -17.37 -28.27 3.28
CA LEU A 57 -17.50 -26.87 2.84
C LEU A 57 -18.65 -26.14 3.55
N GLY A 58 -19.80 -26.78 3.76
CA GLY A 58 -20.89 -26.20 4.57
C GLY A 58 -20.50 -25.93 6.03
N SER A 59 -19.58 -26.71 6.58
CA SER A 59 -19.12 -26.57 7.98
C SER A 59 -18.01 -25.53 8.20
N ALA A 60 -17.15 -25.30 7.20
CA ALA A 60 -15.99 -24.41 7.27
C ALA A 60 -16.15 -23.13 6.44
N GLY A 61 -16.81 -23.23 5.28
CA GLY A 61 -17.06 -22.17 4.30
C GLY A 61 -17.61 -20.88 4.88
N PRO A 62 -18.67 -20.88 5.71
CA PRO A 62 -19.20 -19.65 6.31
C PRO A 62 -18.14 -18.86 7.12
N SER A 63 -17.17 -19.56 7.70
CA SER A 63 -16.06 -18.94 8.43
C SER A 63 -14.95 -18.42 7.51
N ILE A 64 -14.73 -19.05 6.35
CA ILE A 64 -13.82 -18.59 5.30
C ILE A 64 -14.39 -17.30 4.67
N THR A 65 -15.67 -17.31 4.29
CA THR A 65 -16.36 -16.16 3.71
C THR A 65 -16.32 -14.97 4.65
N LEU A 66 -16.56 -15.16 5.95
CA LEU A 66 -16.45 -14.07 6.94
C LEU A 66 -15.05 -13.43 6.94
N ALA A 67 -13.97 -14.23 6.98
CA ALA A 67 -12.61 -13.69 6.94
C ALA A 67 -12.34 -12.92 5.64
N ALA A 68 -12.65 -13.53 4.49
CA ALA A 68 -12.47 -12.91 3.18
C ALA A 68 -13.28 -11.61 3.00
N SER A 69 -14.55 -11.56 3.43
CA SER A 69 -15.37 -10.35 3.37
C SER A 69 -14.80 -9.23 4.25
N CYS A 70 -14.34 -9.56 5.47
CA CYS A 70 -13.67 -8.60 6.36
C CYS A 70 -12.39 -8.03 5.73
N GLU A 71 -11.55 -8.88 5.13
CA GLU A 71 -10.31 -8.48 4.46
C GLU A 71 -10.57 -7.61 3.22
N VAL A 72 -11.46 -8.04 2.31
CA VAL A 72 -11.79 -7.30 1.08
C VAL A 72 -12.34 -5.91 1.39
N LEU A 73 -13.19 -5.79 2.42
CA LEU A 73 -13.73 -4.48 2.84
C LEU A 73 -12.68 -3.63 3.57
N ALA A 74 -11.84 -4.22 4.43
CA ALA A 74 -10.74 -3.51 5.07
C ALA A 74 -9.75 -2.92 4.06
N PHE A 75 -9.34 -3.71 3.06
CA PHE A 75 -8.48 -3.23 1.97
C PHE A 75 -9.23 -2.25 1.05
N GLY A 76 -10.48 -2.53 0.67
CA GLY A 76 -11.28 -1.66 -0.19
C GLY A 76 -11.46 -0.25 0.38
N LEU A 77 -11.67 -0.12 1.69
CA LEU A 77 -11.78 1.18 2.36
C LEU A 77 -10.45 1.94 2.40
N GLY A 78 -9.31 1.23 2.40
CA GLY A 78 -7.98 1.84 2.22
C GLY A 78 -7.78 2.51 0.85
N ALA A 79 -8.56 2.13 -0.17
CA ALA A 79 -8.54 2.76 -1.49
C ALA A 79 -9.12 4.20 -1.51
N LEU A 80 -9.80 4.62 -0.43
CA LEU A 80 -10.31 5.98 -0.25
C LEU A 80 -9.22 6.97 0.19
N THR A 81 -8.00 6.50 0.49
CA THR A 81 -6.91 7.37 0.94
C THR A 81 -6.39 8.30 -0.18
N PRO A 82 -5.99 9.54 0.16
CA PRO A 82 -5.43 10.48 -0.83
C PRO A 82 -4.02 10.10 -1.28
N MET A 83 -3.33 9.24 -0.52
CA MET A 83 -1.94 8.81 -0.77
C MET A 83 -1.90 7.76 -1.91
N PRO A 84 -1.33 8.06 -3.10
CA PRO A 84 -1.47 7.18 -4.27
C PRO A 84 -0.87 5.78 -4.09
N ALA A 85 0.21 5.64 -3.30
CA ALA A 85 0.81 4.35 -3.00
C ALA A 85 -0.12 3.45 -2.16
N VAL A 86 -0.75 4.04 -1.13
CA VAL A 86 -1.70 3.36 -0.22
C VAL A 86 -2.94 2.94 -1.00
N ARG A 87 -3.49 3.85 -1.81
CA ARG A 87 -4.66 3.59 -2.67
C ARG A 87 -4.41 2.47 -3.68
N ASN A 88 -3.29 2.51 -4.40
CA ASN A 88 -2.97 1.48 -5.39
C ASN A 88 -2.72 0.12 -4.75
N PHE A 89 -1.99 0.06 -3.62
CA PHE A 89 -1.82 -1.17 -2.86
C PHE A 89 -3.16 -1.74 -2.39
N SER A 90 -4.03 -0.90 -1.83
CA SER A 90 -5.35 -1.28 -1.31
C SER A 90 -6.25 -1.88 -2.39
N ILE A 91 -6.29 -1.29 -3.59
CA ILE A 91 -7.04 -1.83 -4.73
C ILE A 91 -6.50 -3.21 -5.12
N CYS A 92 -5.17 -3.34 -5.30
CA CYS A 92 -4.55 -4.62 -5.64
C CYS A 92 -4.81 -5.70 -4.58
N ALA A 93 -4.71 -5.37 -3.29
CA ALA A 93 -4.95 -6.28 -2.18
C ALA A 93 -6.41 -6.74 -2.12
N ALA A 94 -7.38 -5.81 -2.22
CA ALA A 94 -8.80 -6.14 -2.22
C ALA A 94 -9.19 -7.06 -3.39
N THR A 95 -8.70 -6.76 -4.60
CA THR A 95 -8.93 -7.62 -5.78
C THR A 95 -8.24 -8.97 -5.63
N ALA A 96 -7.02 -9.03 -5.12
CA ALA A 96 -6.28 -10.28 -4.93
C ALA A 96 -6.98 -11.21 -3.91
N VAL A 97 -7.40 -10.69 -2.75
CA VAL A 97 -8.12 -11.48 -1.74
C VAL A 97 -9.48 -11.97 -2.25
N LEU A 98 -10.20 -11.14 -3.01
CA LEU A 98 -11.48 -11.53 -3.62
C LEU A 98 -11.31 -12.67 -4.64
N LEU A 99 -10.32 -12.56 -5.53
CA LEU A 99 -10.02 -13.61 -6.52
C LEU A 99 -9.52 -14.90 -5.84
N ASP A 100 -8.65 -14.78 -4.83
CA ASP A 100 -8.17 -15.90 -4.03
C ASP A 100 -9.32 -16.63 -3.30
N PHE A 101 -10.26 -15.90 -2.70
CA PHE A 101 -11.49 -16.48 -2.13
C PHE A 101 -12.33 -17.24 -3.16
N ILE A 102 -12.56 -16.66 -4.35
CA ILE A 102 -13.32 -17.30 -5.43
C ILE A 102 -12.61 -18.60 -5.88
N LEU A 103 -11.29 -18.56 -6.09
CA LEU A 103 -10.49 -19.72 -6.48
C LEU A 103 -10.44 -20.81 -5.39
N GLN A 104 -10.44 -20.42 -4.11
CA GLN A 104 -10.48 -21.36 -2.98
C GLN A 104 -11.83 -22.09 -2.89
N VAL A 105 -12.95 -21.37 -3.01
CA VAL A 105 -14.29 -21.98 -2.91
C VAL A 105 -14.65 -22.80 -4.16
N THR A 106 -14.06 -22.51 -5.32
CA THR A 106 -14.34 -23.21 -6.59
C THR A 106 -13.25 -24.20 -7.00
N VAL A 107 -12.10 -23.71 -7.46
CA VAL A 107 -11.03 -24.52 -8.06
C VAL A 107 -10.34 -25.41 -7.03
N PHE A 108 -9.96 -24.88 -5.86
CA PHE A 108 -9.34 -25.69 -4.81
C PHE A 108 -10.29 -26.78 -4.30
N MET A 109 -11.57 -26.47 -4.11
CA MET A 109 -12.58 -27.48 -3.75
C MET A 109 -12.69 -28.60 -4.79
N ALA A 110 -12.71 -28.26 -6.09
CA ALA A 110 -12.70 -29.27 -7.16
C ALA A 110 -11.43 -30.13 -7.15
N LEU A 111 -10.26 -29.50 -6.96
CA LEU A 111 -8.97 -30.21 -6.85
C LEU A 111 -8.91 -31.13 -5.63
N LEU A 112 -9.44 -30.72 -4.47
CA LEU A 112 -9.50 -31.53 -3.26
C LEU A 112 -10.40 -32.77 -3.44
N VAL A 113 -11.51 -32.65 -4.18
CA VAL A 113 -12.34 -33.81 -4.56
C VAL A 113 -11.58 -34.74 -5.51
N LEU A 114 -10.84 -34.22 -6.48
CA LEU A 114 -10.01 -35.04 -7.39
C LEU A 114 -8.87 -35.74 -6.64
N ASP A 115 -8.21 -35.06 -5.69
CA ASP A 115 -7.16 -35.65 -4.87
C ASP A 115 -7.71 -36.74 -3.93
N SER A 116 -8.90 -36.50 -3.34
CA SER A 116 -9.60 -37.51 -2.55
C SER A 116 -9.96 -38.76 -3.37
N ARG A 117 -10.33 -38.61 -4.66
CA ARG A 117 -10.51 -39.75 -5.59
C ARG A 117 -9.19 -40.47 -5.87
N ARG A 118 -8.09 -39.73 -6.07
CA ARG A 118 -6.75 -40.30 -6.29
C ARG A 118 -6.29 -41.12 -5.09
N LEU A 119 -6.51 -40.63 -3.88
CA LEU A 119 -6.22 -41.34 -2.63
C LEU A 119 -7.10 -42.58 -2.45
N GLN A 120 -8.40 -42.51 -2.77
CA GLN A 120 -9.29 -43.68 -2.78
C GLN A 120 -8.85 -44.76 -3.80
N GLN A 121 -8.19 -44.38 -4.90
CA GLN A 121 -7.64 -45.31 -5.90
C GLN A 121 -6.19 -45.76 -5.60
N SER A 122 -5.66 -45.49 -4.40
CA SER A 122 -4.29 -45.85 -3.97
C SER A 122 -3.18 -45.38 -4.94
N ARG A 123 -3.37 -44.22 -5.59
CA ARG A 123 -2.41 -43.65 -6.56
C ARG A 123 -1.43 -42.68 -5.88
N LEU A 124 -0.16 -42.70 -6.27
CA LEU A 124 0.87 -41.79 -5.73
C LEU A 124 0.57 -40.31 -6.00
N ASP A 125 1.06 -39.43 -5.10
CA ASP A 125 0.76 -37.99 -5.10
C ASP A 125 1.27 -37.27 -6.36
N CYS A 126 2.59 -37.14 -6.52
CA CYS A 126 3.20 -36.47 -7.67
C CYS A 126 3.24 -37.34 -8.94
N LEU A 127 2.83 -38.61 -8.87
CA LEU A 127 2.88 -39.59 -9.96
C LEU A 127 1.56 -40.39 -10.03
N PRO A 128 0.41 -39.75 -10.33
CA PRO A 128 -0.92 -40.38 -10.26
C PRO A 128 -1.13 -41.56 -11.23
N CYS A 129 -0.25 -41.72 -12.21
CA CYS A 129 -0.21 -42.89 -13.09
C CYS A 129 0.13 -44.19 -12.34
N ILE A 130 0.86 -44.12 -11.21
CA ILE A 130 1.32 -45.27 -10.43
C ILE A 130 0.33 -45.57 -9.31
N ARG A 131 -0.30 -46.75 -9.36
CA ARG A 131 -0.99 -47.35 -8.21
C ARG A 131 0.02 -48.02 -7.28
N VAL A 132 -0.11 -47.79 -5.99
CA VAL A 132 0.62 -48.52 -4.94
C VAL A 132 -0.19 -49.78 -4.61
N PRO A 133 0.36 -51.00 -4.69
CA PRO A 133 -0.34 -52.18 -4.18
C PRO A 133 -0.48 -52.04 -2.67
N TYR A 134 -1.64 -52.40 -2.12
CA TYR A 134 -1.81 -52.49 -0.67
C TYR A 134 -1.60 -53.94 -0.21
N ARG A 135 -1.31 -54.12 1.08
CA ARG A 135 -1.12 -55.44 1.68
C ARG A 135 -2.39 -55.87 2.40
N ASP A 136 -2.98 -56.97 1.97
CA ASP A 136 -4.23 -57.49 2.52
C ASP A 136 -4.04 -58.10 3.93
N ALA A 137 -5.14 -58.50 4.56
CA ALA A 137 -5.11 -59.18 5.86
C ALA A 137 -4.41 -60.55 5.83
N SER A 138 -4.20 -61.13 4.65
CA SER A 138 -3.45 -62.37 4.39
C SER A 138 -1.93 -62.14 4.31
N GLY A 139 -1.49 -60.87 4.20
CA GLY A 139 -0.10 -60.51 3.94
C GLY A 139 0.31 -60.57 2.45
N HIS A 140 -0.64 -60.73 1.53
CA HIS A 140 -0.43 -60.70 0.09
C HIS A 140 -0.49 -59.25 -0.43
N TRP A 141 0.22 -58.96 -1.53
CA TRP A 141 0.03 -57.70 -2.25
C TRP A 141 -1.17 -57.83 -3.19
N VAL A 142 -2.06 -56.85 -3.13
CA VAL A 142 -3.28 -56.79 -3.97
C VAL A 142 -3.26 -55.50 -4.79
N TYR A 143 -3.62 -55.63 -6.06
CA TYR A 143 -3.93 -54.53 -6.96
C TYR A 143 -5.43 -54.55 -7.23
N ASP A 144 -6.10 -53.40 -7.11
CA ASP A 144 -7.53 -53.29 -7.43
C ASP A 144 -7.76 -53.28 -8.94
N ASP A 145 -7.99 -54.45 -9.52
CA ASP A 145 -8.69 -54.58 -10.81
C ASP A 145 -10.19 -54.35 -10.58
N VAL A 146 -10.55 -53.07 -10.45
CA VAL A 146 -11.94 -52.63 -10.67
C VAL A 146 -12.22 -52.78 -12.16
N SER A 147 -12.96 -53.83 -12.52
CA SER A 147 -13.69 -53.87 -13.78
C SER A 147 -14.76 -52.78 -13.77
N ASP A 148 -14.79 -51.95 -14.79
CA ASP A 148 -15.86 -50.95 -14.97
C ASP A 148 -17.19 -51.66 -15.19
N ASN A 149 -17.97 -51.83 -14.12
CA ASN A 149 -19.39 -52.17 -14.21
C ASN A 149 -20.15 -50.90 -14.57
N GLU A 150 -20.46 -50.74 -15.86
CA GLU A 150 -21.52 -49.83 -16.28
C GLU A 150 -22.87 -50.42 -15.83
N ASP A 151 -23.67 -49.65 -15.09
CA ASP A 151 -24.99 -50.10 -14.62
C ASP A 151 -25.99 -50.15 -15.80
N ASP A 152 -26.20 -51.36 -16.31
CA ASP A 152 -27.00 -51.66 -17.49
C ASP A 152 -28.51 -51.64 -17.18
N ASP A 153 -29.11 -50.46 -17.15
CA ASP A 153 -30.56 -50.30 -16.88
C ASP A 153 -31.24 -49.19 -17.69
N HIS A 154 -31.52 -49.45 -18.98
CA HIS A 154 -32.67 -48.87 -19.70
C HIS A 154 -32.99 -49.64 -21.01
N GLN A 155 -34.17 -50.27 -21.08
CA GLN A 155 -34.70 -50.86 -22.32
C GLN A 155 -35.45 -49.81 -23.17
N GLY A 156 -35.10 -49.63 -24.45
CA GLY A 156 -36.03 -49.01 -25.41
C GLY A 156 -35.46 -48.30 -26.65
N SER A 157 -35.59 -48.95 -27.81
CA SER A 157 -35.77 -48.32 -29.14
C SER A 157 -34.68 -47.38 -29.72
N ALA A 158 -33.74 -48.00 -30.44
CA ALA A 158 -33.38 -47.74 -31.85
C ALA A 158 -33.11 -46.31 -32.41
N ALA A 159 -32.00 -46.26 -33.19
CA ALA A 159 -31.68 -45.35 -34.30
C ALA A 159 -31.05 -43.96 -34.01
N GLY A 160 -30.14 -43.53 -34.90
CA GLY A 160 -29.61 -42.15 -34.95
C GLY A 160 -28.10 -41.97 -34.67
N GLY A 161 -27.22 -42.66 -35.39
CA GLY A 161 -25.76 -42.47 -35.24
C GLY A 161 -25.16 -41.34 -36.12
N ARG A 162 -23.93 -40.92 -35.79
CA ARG A 162 -22.90 -40.39 -36.72
C ARG A 162 -21.55 -40.25 -36.01
N SER A 163 -20.48 -40.78 -36.60
CA SER A 163 -19.12 -40.54 -36.15
C SER A 163 -18.55 -39.25 -36.77
N TRP A 164 -17.67 -38.58 -36.03
CA TRP A 164 -16.71 -37.61 -36.58
C TRP A 164 -15.33 -37.94 -36.01
N GLY A 165 -14.50 -38.60 -36.81
CA GLY A 165 -13.09 -38.81 -36.52
C GLY A 165 -12.21 -37.98 -37.44
N LEU A 166 -11.11 -37.44 -36.90
CA LEU A 166 -10.00 -36.89 -37.67
C LEU A 166 -8.65 -37.37 -37.06
N PRO A 167 -7.56 -37.44 -37.85
CA PRO A 167 -6.65 -38.58 -37.72
C PRO A 167 -5.15 -38.23 -37.59
N GLY A 168 -4.34 -39.28 -37.35
CA GLY A 168 -2.88 -39.26 -37.40
C GLY A 168 -2.22 -39.52 -36.04
N LEU A 169 -1.11 -40.25 -35.92
CA LEU A 169 -0.27 -40.90 -36.94
C LEU A 169 0.18 -42.28 -36.43
N SER A 170 0.29 -43.29 -37.31
CA SER A 170 0.75 -44.64 -36.92
C SER A 170 1.73 -45.26 -37.93
N THR A 171 3.02 -45.17 -37.59
CA THR A 171 4.15 -45.83 -38.27
C THR A 171 5.34 -45.78 -37.29
N LEU A 172 6.19 -46.79 -37.09
CA LEU A 172 6.38 -48.08 -37.78
C LEU A 172 6.42 -49.25 -36.75
N ARG A 173 6.08 -50.46 -37.20
CA ARG A 173 6.41 -51.72 -36.52
C ARG A 173 7.05 -52.67 -37.54
N GLY A 174 8.34 -53.00 -37.38
CA GLY A 174 9.04 -53.81 -38.37
C GLY A 174 10.44 -54.29 -37.96
N LEU A 175 10.52 -55.61 -37.68
CA LEU A 175 11.63 -56.51 -38.00
C LEU A 175 13.08 -56.13 -37.61
N ALA A 176 13.56 -56.77 -36.54
CA ALA A 176 14.90 -57.38 -36.50
C ALA A 176 14.79 -58.71 -35.73
N ALA A 177 15.50 -59.76 -36.17
CA ALA A 177 15.39 -61.10 -35.58
C ALA A 177 16.70 -61.92 -35.67
N GLY A 178 16.91 -62.81 -34.69
CA GLY A 178 17.88 -63.92 -34.74
C GLY A 178 19.13 -63.78 -33.86
N GLY A 179 19.59 -64.89 -33.25
CA GLY A 179 20.96 -65.00 -32.73
C GLY A 179 21.22 -65.78 -31.42
N GLY A 180 20.97 -67.10 -31.37
CA GLY A 180 21.49 -68.00 -30.31
C GLY A 180 20.86 -67.85 -28.90
N GLY A 181 21.20 -68.67 -27.90
CA GLY A 181 22.11 -69.84 -27.87
C GLY A 181 21.91 -70.70 -26.60
N GLN A 182 22.49 -71.91 -26.56
CA GLN A 182 22.14 -72.99 -25.62
C GLN A 182 23.01 -73.07 -24.35
N GLN A 183 22.38 -73.50 -23.24
CA GLN A 183 22.89 -74.42 -22.18
C GLN A 183 24.06 -74.10 -21.21
N GLN A 184 23.78 -74.45 -19.95
CA GLN A 184 24.62 -75.20 -18.96
C GLN A 184 25.80 -74.55 -18.21
N GLY A 185 25.93 -74.98 -16.94
CA GLY A 185 27.14 -74.93 -16.12
C GLY A 185 27.21 -73.77 -15.10
N SER A 186 27.86 -73.88 -13.92
CA SER A 186 27.74 -74.86 -12.81
C SER A 186 28.83 -74.59 -11.76
N GLY A 187 28.45 -74.19 -10.54
CA GLY A 187 29.25 -74.30 -9.31
C GLY A 187 30.41 -73.32 -9.06
N ALA A 188 30.44 -72.71 -7.86
CA ALA A 188 31.61 -72.57 -6.98
C ALA A 188 31.29 -71.75 -5.71
N ASP A 189 31.07 -72.44 -4.59
CA ASP A 189 31.42 -71.99 -3.22
C ASP A 189 32.82 -72.61 -2.91
N PRO A 190 33.68 -72.08 -2.00
CA PRO A 190 33.34 -71.87 -0.58
C PRO A 190 34.11 -70.77 0.22
N GLY A 191 33.75 -70.61 1.51
CA GLY A 191 34.53 -69.97 2.59
C GLY A 191 33.78 -68.81 3.28
N GLU A 192 33.29 -68.90 4.53
CA GLU A 192 34.02 -68.96 5.83
C GLU A 192 34.87 -67.70 6.12
N MET A 193 34.88 -67.02 7.28
CA MET A 193 34.34 -67.20 8.67
C MET A 193 33.91 -65.80 9.23
N TYR A 194 33.33 -65.49 10.41
CA TYR A 194 32.71 -66.12 11.62
C TYR A 194 31.99 -64.95 12.39
N PHE A 195 31.32 -64.99 13.56
CA PHE A 195 30.92 -65.98 14.60
C PHE A 195 29.56 -65.49 15.22
N ALA A 196 29.00 -66.19 16.20
CA ALA A 196 27.90 -65.76 17.10
C ALA A 196 28.40 -65.64 18.59
N PRO A 197 27.62 -65.60 19.72
CA PRO A 197 26.25 -66.10 19.96
C PRO A 197 25.34 -65.21 20.87
N GLN A 198 24.23 -65.81 21.35
CA GLN A 198 23.20 -65.25 22.25
C GLN A 198 23.46 -65.53 23.74
N GLN A 199 22.79 -64.80 24.64
CA GLN A 199 22.25 -65.22 25.97
C GLN A 199 21.24 -64.13 26.43
N GLN A 200 19.98 -64.40 26.82
CA GLN A 200 19.41 -65.13 27.98
C GLN A 200 19.27 -64.29 29.29
N LEU A 201 18.05 -64.35 29.84
CA LEU A 201 17.53 -63.83 31.13
C LEU A 201 18.28 -64.46 32.35
N PRO A 202 18.24 -63.89 33.60
CA PRO A 202 17.00 -63.70 34.38
C PRO A 202 17.01 -62.47 35.37
N PRO A 203 16.49 -62.46 36.63
CA PRO A 203 15.45 -61.48 36.97
C PRO A 203 15.57 -60.73 38.35
N ALA A 204 14.51 -59.97 38.66
CA ALA A 204 13.99 -59.64 40.00
C ALA A 204 14.78 -58.70 40.96
N ALA A 205 14.08 -57.65 41.39
CA ALA A 205 14.20 -57.06 42.73
C ALA A 205 12.84 -56.46 43.12
N ALA A 206 12.44 -56.58 44.39
CA ALA A 206 11.21 -56.01 44.92
C ALA A 206 11.51 -55.12 46.12
N ALA A 207 10.71 -54.06 46.31
CA ALA A 207 10.69 -53.26 47.54
C ALA A 207 9.23 -52.92 47.86
N ALA A 208 8.77 -53.32 49.03
CA ALA A 208 7.42 -53.05 49.52
C ALA A 208 7.49 -52.21 50.80
N ALA A 209 6.56 -51.28 50.93
CA ALA A 209 6.19 -50.63 52.19
C ALA A 209 4.67 -50.58 52.24
N ALA A 210 4.08 -50.93 53.38
CA ALA A 210 2.64 -51.14 53.53
C ALA A 210 2.13 -50.49 54.84
N VAL A 211 0.84 -50.70 55.14
CA VAL A 211 0.13 -50.38 56.39
C VAL A 211 -0.34 -48.89 56.47
N HIS A 212 -1.57 -48.55 56.89
CA HIS A 212 -2.59 -49.32 57.64
C HIS A 212 -4.01 -49.30 56.99
N ASP A 213 -4.84 -50.29 57.37
CA ASP A 213 -6.25 -50.49 56.99
C ASP A 213 -7.26 -49.80 57.96
N GLY A 214 -8.52 -49.63 57.53
CA GLY A 214 -9.65 -49.09 58.31
C GLY A 214 -10.97 -48.99 57.53
N GLY A 215 -11.69 -50.10 57.36
CA GLY A 215 -12.96 -50.15 56.59
C GLY A 215 -14.25 -49.80 57.35
N GLY A 216 -15.34 -49.60 56.60
CA GLY A 216 -16.71 -49.42 57.10
C GLY A 216 -17.77 -49.64 56.00
N GLU A 217 -18.87 -50.32 56.30
CA GLU A 217 -19.88 -50.71 55.30
C GLU A 217 -20.92 -49.60 54.97
N ARG A 218 -21.58 -49.79 53.80
CA ARG A 218 -23.05 -49.91 53.58
C ARG A 218 -23.77 -48.93 52.62
N LEU A 219 -24.69 -49.55 51.87
CA LEU A 219 -25.93 -49.04 51.24
C LEU A 219 -25.83 -48.13 50.01
N THR A 220 -25.95 -48.77 48.84
CA THR A 220 -26.54 -48.19 47.62
C THR A 220 -28.06 -47.98 47.78
N PRO A 221 -28.70 -47.20 46.87
CA PRO A 221 -29.47 -47.92 45.83
C PRO A 221 -29.43 -47.30 44.41
N SER A 222 -29.40 -48.22 43.43
CA SER A 222 -30.08 -48.18 42.11
C SER A 222 -29.98 -46.97 41.16
N PRO A 223 -29.26 -47.12 40.03
CA PRO A 223 -29.53 -46.45 38.76
C PRO A 223 -30.24 -47.38 37.75
N LEU A 224 -31.28 -46.89 37.05
CA LEU A 224 -31.93 -47.53 35.90
C LEU A 224 -32.55 -46.46 34.98
N PRO A 225 -32.79 -46.72 33.67
CA PRO A 225 -32.55 -47.95 32.92
C PRO A 225 -31.35 -47.86 31.96
N THR A 226 -30.99 -49.00 31.35
CA THR A 226 -29.99 -49.17 30.27
C THR A 226 -30.70 -49.70 29.01
N VAL A 227 -29.95 -49.95 27.91
CA VAL A 227 -30.27 -50.72 26.67
C VAL A 227 -30.66 -49.85 25.46
N LEU A 228 -30.13 -50.01 24.23
CA LEU A 228 -28.94 -50.65 23.59
C LEU A 228 -28.98 -50.22 22.08
N PRO A 229 -28.13 -50.71 21.14
CA PRO A 229 -26.71 -51.15 21.16
C PRO A 229 -25.87 -50.45 20.05
N GLY A 230 -24.62 -50.89 19.83
CA GLY A 230 -24.14 -51.03 18.43
C GLY A 230 -22.84 -50.35 17.98
N VAL A 231 -21.71 -50.60 18.65
CA VAL A 231 -20.39 -50.52 17.98
C VAL A 231 -19.67 -51.85 18.22
N THR A 232 -19.62 -52.70 17.21
CA THR A 232 -19.00 -54.03 17.30
C THR A 232 -17.94 -54.24 16.23
N LYS A 233 -16.80 -54.78 16.67
CA LYS A 233 -15.69 -55.36 15.90
C LYS A 233 -14.87 -54.39 15.04
N HIS A 234 -13.56 -54.58 15.13
CA HIS A 234 -12.59 -54.05 14.19
C HIS A 234 -12.90 -54.57 12.77
N GLY A 235 -12.90 -53.67 11.79
CA GLY A 235 -12.50 -54.04 10.42
C GLY A 235 -10.98 -54.26 10.36
N PRO A 236 -10.46 -54.96 9.33
CA PRO A 236 -9.03 -55.23 9.21
C PRO A 236 -8.22 -53.93 9.12
N GLY A 237 -7.09 -53.88 9.83
CA GLY A 237 -6.32 -52.66 10.02
C GLY A 237 -5.66 -52.18 8.72
N LEU A 238 -6.01 -50.96 8.29
CA LEU A 238 -5.28 -50.27 7.24
C LEU A 238 -3.90 -49.87 7.79
N LEU A 239 -2.86 -50.64 7.45
CA LEU A 239 -1.47 -50.45 7.93
C LEU A 239 -0.79 -49.24 7.27
N HIS A 240 -1.33 -48.04 7.50
CA HIS A 240 -0.50 -46.86 7.60
C HIS A 240 0.30 -46.96 8.91
N GLY A 241 1.60 -47.27 8.81
CA GLY A 241 2.50 -47.13 9.95
C GLY A 241 2.52 -45.68 10.44
N ASP A 242 2.50 -45.47 11.76
CA ASP A 242 2.19 -44.19 12.43
C ASP A 242 3.09 -43.02 12.04
N LYS A 243 2.82 -42.41 10.89
CA LYS A 243 3.28 -41.08 10.54
C LYS A 243 2.49 -40.07 11.36
N ILE A 244 2.99 -39.77 12.55
CA ILE A 244 2.46 -38.70 13.41
C ILE A 244 2.51 -37.37 12.63
N SER A 245 1.36 -36.96 12.09
CA SER A 245 1.23 -35.70 11.38
C SER A 245 1.42 -34.53 12.35
N LEU A 246 2.01 -33.43 11.86
CA LEU A 246 2.10 -32.18 12.61
C LEU A 246 0.71 -31.71 13.10
N GLN A 247 -0.33 -31.90 12.28
CA GLN A 247 -1.70 -31.56 12.67
C GLN A 247 -2.25 -32.46 13.80
N SER A 248 -1.97 -33.77 13.82
CA SER A 248 -2.43 -34.64 14.91
C SER A 248 -1.64 -34.42 16.21
N LEU A 249 -0.36 -34.06 16.11
CA LEU A 249 0.44 -33.59 17.25
C LEU A 249 -0.09 -32.26 17.83
N LEU A 250 -0.37 -31.27 16.97
CA LEU A 250 -0.95 -29.98 17.37
C LEU A 250 -2.36 -30.17 17.97
N GLN A 251 -3.17 -31.07 17.41
CA GLN A 251 -4.49 -31.39 17.95
C GLN A 251 -4.40 -31.99 19.36
N ALA A 252 -3.50 -32.96 19.56
CA ALA A 252 -3.25 -33.55 20.87
C ALA A 252 -2.70 -32.53 21.89
N TYR A 253 -1.83 -31.61 21.46
CA TYR A 253 -1.36 -30.49 22.30
C TYR A 253 -2.53 -29.57 22.72
N MET A 254 -3.40 -29.19 21.78
CA MET A 254 -4.56 -28.33 22.05
C MET A 254 -5.55 -28.98 23.02
N GLU A 255 -5.86 -30.25 22.82
CA GLU A 255 -6.83 -30.99 23.64
C GLU A 255 -6.33 -31.32 25.05
N ARG A 256 -5.07 -31.78 25.16
CA ARG A 256 -4.52 -32.38 26.39
C ARG A 256 -3.76 -31.39 27.27
N LEU A 257 -3.19 -30.32 26.71
CA LEU A 257 -2.36 -29.37 27.45
C LEU A 257 -2.90 -27.93 27.37
N HIS A 258 -2.99 -27.35 26.18
CA HIS A 258 -3.26 -25.92 26.03
C HIS A 258 -4.66 -25.52 26.54
N ALA A 259 -5.72 -26.16 26.03
CA ALA A 259 -7.08 -25.83 26.42
C ALA A 259 -7.42 -26.15 27.89
N PRO A 260 -7.03 -27.31 28.49
CA PRO A 260 -7.30 -27.55 29.91
C PRO A 260 -6.50 -26.64 30.86
N LEU A 261 -5.27 -26.24 30.50
CA LEU A 261 -4.48 -25.27 31.27
C LEU A 261 -5.12 -23.87 31.23
N LEU A 262 -5.46 -23.39 30.02
CA LEU A 262 -6.03 -22.05 29.81
C LEU A 262 -7.41 -21.86 30.44
N MET A 263 -8.14 -22.95 30.68
CA MET A 263 -9.46 -22.92 31.35
C MET A 263 -9.39 -22.91 32.88
N GLN A 264 -8.21 -22.97 33.50
CA GLN A 264 -8.05 -22.85 34.96
C GLN A 264 -8.29 -21.40 35.44
N PRO A 265 -9.04 -21.18 36.53
CA PRO A 265 -9.47 -19.83 36.93
C PRO A 265 -8.32 -18.88 37.27
N LEU A 266 -7.22 -19.38 37.86
CA LEU A 266 -6.02 -18.61 38.15
C LEU A 266 -5.29 -18.19 36.87
N VAL A 267 -5.08 -19.13 35.94
CA VAL A 267 -4.44 -18.87 34.63
C VAL A 267 -5.24 -17.82 33.86
N GLN A 268 -6.57 -17.91 33.85
CA GLN A 268 -7.44 -16.92 33.23
C GLN A 268 -7.28 -15.50 33.79
N VAL A 269 -7.13 -15.35 35.11
CA VAL A 269 -6.89 -14.03 35.74
C VAL A 269 -5.50 -13.51 35.39
N ALA A 270 -4.48 -14.36 35.44
CA ALA A 270 -3.11 -14.00 35.07
C ALA A 270 -2.99 -13.56 33.59
N VAL A 271 -3.66 -14.27 32.67
CA VAL A 271 -3.74 -13.89 31.25
C VAL A 271 -4.40 -12.53 31.08
N VAL A 272 -5.59 -12.31 31.65
CA VAL A 272 -6.28 -11.02 31.51
C VAL A 272 -5.48 -9.86 32.10
N ALA A 273 -4.82 -10.06 33.24
CA ALA A 273 -3.92 -9.07 33.82
C ALA A 273 -2.73 -8.75 32.89
N LEU A 274 -2.05 -9.77 32.36
CA LEU A 274 -0.89 -9.61 31.48
C LEU A 274 -1.21 -8.78 30.22
N PHE A 275 -2.30 -9.09 29.52
CA PHE A 275 -2.69 -8.34 28.33
C PHE A 275 -3.19 -6.92 28.64
N ILE A 276 -3.84 -6.70 29.79
CA ILE A 276 -4.21 -5.34 30.23
C ILE A 276 -2.96 -4.51 30.55
N THR A 277 -1.96 -5.09 31.23
CA THR A 277 -0.68 -4.41 31.47
C THR A 277 0.04 -4.12 30.14
N GLY A 278 0.07 -5.07 29.20
CA GLY A 278 0.63 -4.86 27.86
C GLY A 278 -0.07 -3.72 27.09
N LEU A 279 -1.39 -3.63 27.18
CA LEU A 279 -2.17 -2.55 26.59
C LEU A 279 -1.87 -1.17 27.20
N PHE A 280 -1.70 -1.08 28.52
CA PHE A 280 -1.29 0.16 29.18
C PHE A 280 0.14 0.58 28.81
N VAL A 281 1.09 -0.35 28.73
CA VAL A 281 2.47 -0.08 28.30
C VAL A 281 2.49 0.42 26.85
N ALA A 282 1.74 -0.23 25.95
CA ALA A 282 1.61 0.21 24.56
C ALA A 282 0.97 1.61 24.45
N GLY A 283 -0.10 1.87 25.21
CA GLY A 283 -0.76 3.19 25.27
C GLY A 283 0.17 4.31 25.76
N ALA A 284 1.12 4.00 26.66
CA ALA A 284 2.14 4.96 27.10
C ALA A 284 3.27 5.20 26.08
N MET A 285 3.46 4.30 25.11
CA MET A 285 4.49 4.40 24.06
C MET A 285 3.99 5.10 22.79
N ILE A 286 2.71 4.94 22.41
CA ILE A 286 2.13 5.55 21.21
C ILE A 286 2.37 7.08 21.09
N PRO A 287 2.26 7.90 22.15
CA PRO A 287 2.54 9.35 22.08
C PRO A 287 4.02 9.71 21.83
N ARG A 288 4.94 8.73 21.81
CA ARG A 288 6.37 8.90 21.51
C ARG A 288 6.75 8.34 20.14
N LEU A 289 5.78 7.93 19.31
CA LEU A 289 6.04 7.55 17.93
C LEU A 289 6.38 8.79 17.10
N GLU A 290 7.59 8.82 16.56
CA GLU A 290 8.05 9.87 15.66
C GLU A 290 7.35 9.74 14.30
N VAL A 291 7.02 10.89 13.68
CA VAL A 291 6.30 10.95 12.39
C VAL A 291 7.29 11.29 11.28
N GLY A 292 7.42 10.39 10.30
CA GLY A 292 8.39 10.51 9.21
C GLY A 292 8.78 9.18 8.58
N LEU A 293 9.57 9.25 7.51
CA LEU A 293 10.35 8.17 6.90
C LEU A 293 11.74 8.72 6.53
N ASP A 294 12.76 8.37 7.30
CA ASP A 294 14.15 8.84 7.06
C ASP A 294 14.61 8.51 5.63
N GLN A 295 15.11 9.52 4.91
CA GLN A 295 15.57 9.38 3.53
C GLN A 295 16.75 8.39 3.41
N ALA A 296 17.56 8.24 4.46
CA ALA A 296 18.64 7.25 4.52
C ALA A 296 18.10 5.81 4.54
N VAL A 297 16.97 5.56 5.20
CA VAL A 297 16.35 4.22 5.32
C VAL A 297 15.73 3.74 4.01
N ALA A 298 15.40 4.67 3.10
CA ALA A 298 14.94 4.34 1.75
C ALA A 298 16.06 3.86 0.80
N LEU A 299 17.33 3.98 1.20
CA LEU A 299 18.48 3.65 0.38
C LEU A 299 19.09 2.28 0.74
N PRO A 300 19.80 1.62 -0.19
CA PRO A 300 20.68 0.50 0.13
C PRO A 300 21.74 0.89 1.18
N ARG A 301 22.09 -0.06 2.07
CA ARG A 301 23.09 0.15 3.14
C ARG A 301 24.50 0.46 2.62
N ASP A 302 24.78 0.03 1.39
CA ASP A 302 26.03 0.15 0.62
C ASP A 302 26.02 1.33 -0.37
N SER A 303 24.95 2.13 -0.41
CA SER A 303 24.86 3.30 -1.29
C SER A 303 25.74 4.46 -0.81
N TYR A 304 26.48 5.09 -1.72
CA TYR A 304 27.25 6.32 -1.44
C TYR A 304 26.39 7.45 -0.87
N MET A 305 25.08 7.46 -1.18
CA MET A 305 24.14 8.44 -0.65
C MET A 305 24.00 8.38 0.88
N GLN A 306 24.27 7.24 1.51
CA GLN A 306 24.31 7.10 2.99
C GLN A 306 25.38 8.03 3.61
N GLN A 307 26.56 8.09 2.98
CA GLN A 307 27.64 8.97 3.43
C GLN A 307 27.38 10.42 3.03
N TYR A 308 26.83 10.67 1.83
CA TYR A 308 26.41 12.01 1.42
C TYR A 308 25.43 12.65 2.41
N TYR A 309 24.39 11.95 2.85
CA TYR A 309 23.43 12.50 3.83
C TYR A 309 24.08 12.76 5.20
N ARG A 310 24.99 11.87 5.66
CA ARG A 310 25.77 12.09 6.89
C ARG A 310 26.60 13.38 6.81
N ASP A 311 27.32 13.57 5.70
CA ASP A 311 28.18 14.74 5.51
C ASP A 311 27.36 16.02 5.29
N LEU A 312 26.22 15.92 4.60
CA LEU A 312 25.25 17.00 4.42
C LEU A 312 24.78 17.55 5.77
N PHE A 313 24.28 16.69 6.65
CA PHE A 313 23.76 17.09 7.97
C PHE A 313 24.87 17.50 8.96
N ALA A 314 26.11 16.99 8.79
CA ALA A 314 27.25 17.34 9.63
C ALA A 314 27.88 18.70 9.28
N TYR A 315 27.98 19.03 7.98
CA TYR A 315 28.78 20.16 7.50
C TYR A 315 27.97 21.32 6.91
N LEU A 316 26.80 21.08 6.30
CA LEU A 316 26.06 22.15 5.62
C LEU A 316 25.44 23.13 6.62
N ARG A 317 25.69 24.43 6.44
CA ARG A 317 25.25 25.51 7.35
C ARG A 317 24.06 26.33 6.85
N VAL A 318 23.44 25.92 5.74
CA VAL A 318 22.28 26.58 5.13
C VAL A 318 21.29 25.49 4.71
N GLY A 319 20.00 25.69 4.98
CA GLY A 319 18.95 24.75 4.58
C GLY A 319 18.54 24.88 3.10
N PRO A 320 17.48 24.16 2.68
CA PRO A 320 16.89 24.32 1.37
C PRO A 320 16.46 25.78 1.09
N PRO A 321 16.50 26.25 -0.16
CA PRO A 321 15.99 27.57 -0.52
C PRO A 321 14.47 27.63 -0.29
N LEU A 322 13.99 28.77 0.19
CA LEU A 322 12.58 29.07 0.45
C LEU A 322 12.18 30.28 -0.41
N TYR A 323 11.03 30.19 -1.06
CA TYR A 323 10.49 31.23 -1.92
C TYR A 323 9.12 31.66 -1.39
N PHE A 324 8.98 32.92 -1.00
CA PHE A 324 7.67 33.52 -0.76
C PHE A 324 7.17 34.09 -2.08
N VAL A 325 6.17 33.43 -2.67
CA VAL A 325 5.58 33.82 -3.95
C VAL A 325 4.37 34.71 -3.67
N VAL A 326 4.30 35.86 -4.33
CA VAL A 326 3.23 36.85 -4.24
C VAL A 326 2.57 36.98 -5.61
N SER A 327 1.24 36.91 -5.67
CA SER A 327 0.48 37.07 -6.92
C SER A 327 -0.39 38.33 -6.94
N GLY A 328 -0.53 38.94 -8.13
CA GLY A 328 -1.39 40.10 -8.37
C GLY A 328 -0.89 41.42 -7.78
N VAL A 329 0.42 41.69 -7.84
CA VAL A 329 1.02 42.91 -7.26
C VAL A 329 0.70 44.13 -8.13
N ASN A 330 -0.06 45.08 -7.59
CA ASN A 330 -0.46 46.28 -8.32
C ASN A 330 0.65 47.36 -8.30
N VAL A 331 1.17 47.72 -9.48
CA VAL A 331 2.20 48.76 -9.70
C VAL A 331 1.62 50.02 -10.35
N SER A 332 0.29 50.17 -10.36
CA SER A 332 -0.39 51.37 -10.83
C SER A 332 -0.26 52.56 -9.85
N THR A 333 -0.87 53.70 -10.21
CA THR A 333 -0.62 55.03 -9.61
C THR A 333 -0.52 55.03 -8.08
N ALA A 334 0.56 55.62 -7.56
CA ALA A 334 0.98 55.66 -6.15
C ALA A 334 1.38 54.31 -5.50
N ALA A 335 1.30 53.18 -6.22
CA ALA A 335 1.94 51.90 -5.91
C ALA A 335 1.87 51.44 -4.43
N PRO A 336 0.69 51.40 -3.78
CA PRO A 336 0.58 51.04 -2.37
C PRO A 336 1.06 49.61 -2.07
N ASP A 337 0.90 48.68 -3.01
CA ASP A 337 1.36 47.30 -2.84
C ASP A 337 2.88 47.14 -2.92
N VAL A 338 3.58 48.01 -3.67
CA VAL A 338 5.05 48.09 -3.64
C VAL A 338 5.53 48.39 -2.22
N ASN A 339 4.87 49.33 -1.52
CA ASN A 339 5.17 49.66 -0.13
C ASN A 339 4.78 48.57 0.88
N LYS A 340 3.97 47.56 0.50
CA LYS A 340 3.72 46.34 1.28
C LYS A 340 4.80 45.27 1.10
N LEU A 341 5.65 45.40 0.08
CA LEU A 341 6.69 44.41 -0.25
C LEU A 341 8.09 44.86 0.13
N CYS A 342 8.43 46.12 -0.15
CA CYS A 342 9.79 46.66 -0.03
C CYS A 342 10.22 46.96 1.42
N SER A 343 11.52 47.11 1.63
CA SER A 343 12.18 47.42 2.91
C SER A 343 12.96 48.76 2.89
N VAL A 344 13.15 49.39 1.73
CA VAL A 344 13.77 50.72 1.60
C VAL A 344 12.95 51.87 2.23
N ALA A 345 13.52 53.07 2.26
CA ALA A 345 12.85 54.26 2.79
C ALA A 345 11.48 54.51 2.11
N GLY A 346 10.46 54.81 2.92
CA GLY A 346 9.07 55.03 2.49
C GLY A 346 8.22 53.77 2.33
N CYS A 347 8.78 52.56 2.53
CA CYS A 347 8.00 51.32 2.62
C CYS A 347 7.29 51.21 3.99
N ARG A 348 6.33 50.29 4.11
CA ARG A 348 5.68 49.99 5.40
C ARG A 348 6.65 49.29 6.35
N GLN A 349 6.52 49.55 7.64
CA GLN A 349 7.29 48.85 8.68
C GLN A 349 6.94 47.35 8.75
N ASP A 350 5.70 46.98 8.44
CA ASP A 350 5.21 45.60 8.46
C ASP A 350 5.22 44.95 7.05
N SER A 351 6.10 45.39 6.15
CA SER A 351 6.17 44.85 4.78
C SER A 351 6.68 43.40 4.73
N LEU A 352 6.46 42.71 3.62
CA LEU A 352 6.91 41.32 3.44
C LEU A 352 8.43 41.18 3.62
N ALA A 353 9.24 42.06 3.02
CA ALA A 353 10.70 42.00 3.18
C ALA A 353 11.15 42.24 4.63
N VAL A 354 10.51 43.17 5.35
CA VAL A 354 10.83 43.42 6.77
C VAL A 354 10.40 42.24 7.63
N ARG A 355 9.16 41.73 7.49
CA ARG A 355 8.68 40.54 8.23
C ARG A 355 9.57 39.31 8.03
N VAL A 356 10.07 39.06 6.81
CA VAL A 356 11.01 37.93 6.57
C VAL A 356 12.36 38.20 7.24
N SER A 357 12.84 39.45 7.27
CA SER A 357 14.05 39.84 7.99
C SER A 357 13.91 39.67 9.52
N GLU A 358 12.77 40.06 10.10
CA GLU A 358 12.44 39.83 11.52
C GLU A 358 12.33 38.34 11.86
N ALA A 359 11.68 37.55 11.00
CA ALA A 359 11.62 36.10 11.14
C ALA A 359 13.02 35.46 11.07
N ALA A 360 13.93 36.00 10.24
CA ALA A 360 15.33 35.55 10.18
C ALA A 360 16.15 35.91 11.45
N MET A 361 15.70 36.85 12.28
CA MET A 361 16.29 37.11 13.61
C MET A 361 15.86 36.07 14.66
N SER A 362 14.84 35.26 14.37
CA SER A 362 14.32 34.19 15.25
C SER A 362 14.40 32.78 14.59
N PRO A 363 15.59 32.38 14.08
CA PRO A 363 15.73 31.19 13.21
C PRO A 363 15.31 29.87 13.87
N ALA A 364 15.38 29.78 15.20
CA ALA A 364 15.01 28.60 15.97
C ALA A 364 13.48 28.33 16.01
N SER A 365 12.65 29.31 15.67
CA SER A 365 11.18 29.17 15.61
C SER A 365 10.61 29.44 14.21
N SER A 366 11.23 30.32 13.42
CA SER A 366 10.81 30.59 12.04
C SER A 366 11.32 29.55 11.04
N PHE A 367 12.42 28.85 11.36
CA PHE A 367 13.22 28.04 10.44
C PHE A 367 13.72 28.82 9.21
N ILE A 368 13.83 30.15 9.28
CA ILE A 368 14.38 31.03 8.23
C ILE A 368 15.78 31.48 8.66
N ALA A 369 16.79 31.31 7.80
CA ALA A 369 18.19 31.59 8.12
C ALA A 369 18.67 32.99 7.70
N SER A 370 17.95 33.67 6.81
CA SER A 370 18.37 34.94 6.21
C SER A 370 17.18 35.85 5.86
N PRO A 371 17.37 37.17 5.73
CA PRO A 371 16.43 38.04 5.03
C PRO A 371 16.20 37.56 3.58
N ALA A 372 15.09 37.95 2.97
CA ALA A 372 14.83 37.62 1.57
C ALA A 372 15.54 38.58 0.61
N ALA A 373 16.05 38.02 -0.50
CA ALA A 373 16.43 38.79 -1.67
C ALA A 373 15.17 39.43 -2.29
N SER A 374 15.18 40.77 -2.39
CA SER A 374 14.03 41.59 -2.73
C SER A 374 14.28 42.31 -4.06
N TRP A 375 13.67 41.78 -5.13
CA TRP A 375 13.77 42.39 -6.46
C TRP A 375 13.24 43.83 -6.46
N VAL A 376 12.26 44.12 -5.59
CA VAL A 376 11.65 45.45 -5.45
C VAL A 376 12.63 46.45 -4.85
N ASP A 377 13.35 46.07 -3.79
CA ASP A 377 14.31 46.95 -3.13
C ASP A 377 15.53 47.24 -4.02
N ASP A 378 15.99 46.24 -4.78
CA ASP A 378 17.09 46.41 -5.73
C ASP A 378 16.67 47.17 -6.98
N PHE A 379 15.44 47.02 -7.47
CA PHE A 379 14.87 47.86 -8.54
C PHE A 379 14.75 49.32 -8.10
N LEU A 380 14.13 49.57 -6.94
CA LEU A 380 13.98 50.93 -6.37
C LEU A 380 15.34 51.58 -6.10
N SER A 381 16.35 50.79 -5.72
CA SER A 381 17.75 51.24 -5.56
C SER A 381 18.41 51.55 -6.92
N TRP A 382 18.22 50.70 -7.93
CA TRP A 382 18.79 50.89 -9.26
C TRP A 382 18.19 52.09 -10.00
N THR A 383 16.91 52.39 -9.79
CA THR A 383 16.22 53.60 -10.29
C THR A 383 16.47 54.87 -9.46
N ASN A 384 17.23 54.80 -8.36
CA ASN A 384 17.43 55.96 -7.48
C ASN A 384 18.36 57.01 -8.13
N PRO A 385 17.96 58.27 -8.33
CA PRO A 385 18.83 59.31 -8.91
C PRO A 385 20.06 59.63 -8.06
N ALA A 386 20.08 59.26 -6.77
CA ALA A 386 21.29 59.32 -5.95
C ALA A 386 22.38 58.29 -6.35
N LEU A 387 22.06 57.34 -7.25
CA LEU A 387 22.98 56.37 -7.84
C LEU A 387 23.01 56.52 -9.38
N PRO A 388 23.45 57.68 -9.93
CA PRO A 388 23.29 58.03 -11.36
C PRO A 388 24.15 57.18 -12.32
N LYS A 389 24.96 56.25 -11.80
CA LYS A 389 25.69 55.26 -12.61
C LYS A 389 24.84 54.03 -13.00
N CYS A 390 23.67 53.86 -12.39
CA CYS A 390 22.87 52.63 -12.47
C CYS A 390 21.84 52.65 -13.61
N CYS A 391 20.69 53.32 -13.44
CA CYS A 391 19.72 53.53 -14.51
C CYS A 391 20.09 54.82 -15.27
N ARG A 392 20.45 54.70 -16.55
CA ARG A 392 20.82 55.83 -17.42
C ARG A 392 20.12 55.78 -18.79
N VAL A 393 19.85 56.95 -19.36
CA VAL A 393 19.26 57.13 -20.70
C VAL A 393 20.05 58.13 -21.54
N SER A 394 20.06 57.95 -22.85
CA SER A 394 20.73 58.88 -23.77
C SER A 394 19.87 60.11 -24.04
N LEU A 395 20.43 61.31 -23.88
CA LEU A 395 19.72 62.57 -24.13
C LEU A 395 19.55 62.89 -25.63
N PHE A 396 20.37 62.29 -26.49
CA PHE A 396 20.40 62.52 -27.93
C PHE A 396 20.55 61.20 -28.70
N ASP A 397 20.35 61.23 -30.02
CA ASP A 397 20.59 60.06 -30.87
C ASP A 397 22.09 59.74 -30.94
N GLN A 398 22.47 58.53 -30.50
CA GLN A 398 23.86 58.09 -30.38
C GLN A 398 24.15 56.89 -31.31
N PRO A 399 25.17 56.95 -32.20
CA PRO A 399 25.45 55.90 -33.20
C PRO A 399 25.70 54.48 -32.66
N GLN A 400 25.94 54.33 -31.36
CA GLN A 400 26.24 53.04 -30.71
C GLN A 400 25.16 52.59 -29.70
N LEU A 401 24.17 53.44 -29.38
CA LEU A 401 23.10 53.13 -28.42
C LEU A 401 21.69 53.22 -29.04
N GLY A 402 21.53 53.96 -30.14
CA GLY A 402 20.24 54.19 -30.78
C GLY A 402 19.69 55.60 -30.52
N PRO A 403 18.36 55.80 -30.59
CA PRO A 403 17.76 57.12 -30.46
C PRO A 403 17.82 57.68 -29.04
N ALA A 404 17.52 58.97 -28.89
CA ALA A 404 17.28 59.59 -27.58
C ALA A 404 16.23 58.79 -26.77
N GLY A 405 16.44 58.67 -25.46
CA GLY A 405 15.70 57.78 -24.56
C GLY A 405 16.21 56.33 -24.53
N SER A 406 17.15 55.94 -25.39
CA SER A 406 17.78 54.61 -25.33
C SER A 406 18.54 54.39 -24.01
N ARG A 407 18.49 53.14 -23.52
CA ARG A 407 19.17 52.68 -22.30
C ARG A 407 20.69 52.79 -22.44
N CYS A 408 21.33 53.56 -21.57
CA CYS A 408 22.79 53.57 -21.45
C CYS A 408 23.26 52.58 -20.36
N PRO A 409 24.30 51.77 -20.61
CA PRO A 409 24.88 50.93 -19.57
C PRO A 409 25.77 51.73 -18.58
N PRO A 410 26.18 51.09 -17.47
CA PRO A 410 27.18 51.64 -16.55
C PRO A 410 28.48 52.05 -17.26
N PRO A 411 29.23 53.07 -16.77
CA PRO A 411 30.43 53.58 -17.44
C PRO A 411 31.55 52.54 -17.65
N ASP A 412 31.58 51.48 -16.85
CA ASP A 412 32.53 50.37 -16.88
C ASP A 412 32.09 49.22 -17.82
N GLN A 413 30.89 49.26 -18.39
CA GLN A 413 30.39 48.30 -19.37
C GLN A 413 30.50 48.82 -20.82
N PRO A 414 30.69 47.95 -21.83
CA PRO A 414 30.67 48.35 -23.23
C PRO A 414 29.26 48.80 -23.67
N PRO A 415 29.12 49.77 -24.60
CA PRO A 415 30.19 50.45 -25.32
C PRO A 415 30.93 51.54 -24.50
N CYS A 416 30.39 51.95 -23.34
CA CYS A 416 30.91 53.08 -22.57
C CYS A 416 32.37 52.92 -22.13
N SER A 417 32.77 51.74 -21.65
CA SER A 417 34.15 51.48 -21.22
C SER A 417 35.15 51.33 -22.36
N THR A 418 34.69 50.90 -23.53
CA THR A 418 35.49 50.82 -24.76
C THR A 418 35.61 52.15 -25.50
N ASN A 419 34.61 53.02 -25.37
CA ASN A 419 34.60 54.35 -25.95
C ASN A 419 33.81 55.34 -25.08
N ALA A 420 34.54 56.15 -24.29
CA ALA A 420 33.93 57.13 -23.39
C ALA A 420 33.04 58.16 -24.10
N SER A 421 33.27 58.45 -25.40
CA SER A 421 32.42 59.40 -26.14
C SER A 421 31.03 58.85 -26.47
N ALA A 422 30.84 57.52 -26.50
CA ALA A 422 29.56 56.89 -26.82
C ALA A 422 28.50 57.12 -25.72
N CYS A 423 28.93 57.39 -24.48
CA CYS A 423 28.07 57.54 -23.32
C CYS A 423 28.27 58.89 -22.59
N ALA A 424 28.75 59.90 -23.31
CA ALA A 424 28.96 61.25 -22.79
C ALA A 424 27.62 61.95 -22.47
N ASP A 425 26.64 61.83 -23.36
CA ASP A 425 25.30 62.44 -23.24
C ASP A 425 24.28 61.54 -22.53
N CYS A 426 24.74 60.66 -21.64
CA CYS A 426 23.90 59.70 -20.91
C CYS A 426 23.67 60.15 -19.46
N ASP A 427 22.48 60.63 -19.14
CA ASP A 427 22.06 61.09 -17.81
C ASP A 427 21.26 60.00 -17.07
N ALA A 428 20.90 60.22 -15.80
CA ALA A 428 20.08 59.31 -15.01
C ALA A 428 18.64 59.18 -15.56
N CYS A 429 18.02 58.00 -15.42
CA CYS A 429 16.62 57.76 -15.83
C CYS A 429 15.59 58.70 -15.17
N PHE A 430 15.95 59.33 -14.05
CA PHE A 430 15.14 60.31 -13.34
C PHE A 430 16.03 61.49 -12.95
N SER A 431 15.62 62.71 -13.30
CA SER A 431 16.28 63.95 -12.87
C SER A 431 15.89 64.35 -11.43
N GLU A 432 14.65 64.08 -11.05
CA GLU A 432 14.13 64.18 -9.67
C GLU A 432 13.32 62.91 -9.34
N LEU A 433 13.14 62.59 -8.05
CA LEU A 433 12.24 61.47 -7.69
C LEU A 433 10.80 61.80 -8.12
N PRO A 434 10.06 60.85 -8.74
CA PRO A 434 8.66 61.07 -9.09
C PRO A 434 7.81 61.46 -7.86
N PRO A 435 6.71 62.23 -8.04
CA PRO A 435 5.86 62.65 -6.93
C PRO A 435 5.30 61.44 -6.17
N GLY A 436 5.67 61.32 -4.89
CA GLY A 436 5.40 60.15 -4.04
C GLY A 436 6.60 59.20 -3.83
N GLY A 437 7.75 59.46 -4.45
CA GLY A 437 9.01 58.72 -4.21
C GLY A 437 9.04 57.30 -4.77
N ARG A 438 8.20 57.00 -5.78
CA ARG A 438 8.07 55.69 -6.43
C ARG A 438 7.85 55.83 -7.94
N PRO A 439 8.37 54.92 -8.78
CA PRO A 439 7.96 54.81 -10.18
C PRO A 439 6.44 54.58 -10.32
N ASN A 440 5.85 55.09 -11.40
CA ASN A 440 4.44 54.84 -11.76
C ASN A 440 4.34 53.63 -12.72
N ALA A 441 3.13 53.25 -13.14
CA ALA A 441 2.92 52.10 -14.03
C ALA A 441 3.74 52.17 -15.33
N THR A 442 3.84 53.34 -15.97
CA THR A 442 4.57 53.52 -17.23
C THR A 442 6.08 53.38 -17.01
N HIS A 443 6.62 53.97 -15.93
CA HIS A 443 8.03 53.81 -15.56
C HIS A 443 8.34 52.37 -15.14
N PHE A 444 7.42 51.65 -14.51
CA PHE A 444 7.55 50.22 -14.23
C PHE A 444 7.55 49.39 -15.54
N ALA A 445 6.67 49.70 -16.50
CA ALA A 445 6.63 49.02 -17.79
C ALA A 445 7.91 49.23 -18.63
N GLU A 446 8.49 50.43 -18.56
CA GLU A 446 9.69 50.84 -19.28
C GLU A 446 10.98 50.31 -18.64
N PHE A 447 11.20 50.57 -17.34
CA PHE A 447 12.49 50.33 -16.69
C PHE A 447 12.63 48.95 -16.03
N LEU A 448 11.54 48.24 -15.70
CA LEU A 448 11.64 46.92 -15.06
C LEU A 448 12.26 45.84 -15.99
N PRO A 449 11.94 45.76 -17.30
CA PRO A 449 12.64 44.87 -18.22
C PRO A 449 14.16 45.16 -18.26
N TRP A 450 14.53 46.44 -18.36
CA TRP A 450 15.95 46.86 -18.39
C TRP A 450 16.69 46.48 -17.11
N PHE A 451 16.04 46.57 -15.95
CA PHE A 451 16.61 46.11 -14.67
C PHE A 451 16.84 44.59 -14.67
N LEU A 452 15.88 43.78 -15.14
CA LEU A 452 16.03 42.32 -15.19
C LEU A 452 17.15 41.86 -16.15
N GLU A 453 17.52 42.71 -17.10
CA GLU A 453 18.66 42.54 -18.01
C GLU A 453 19.94 43.27 -17.54
N ALA A 454 19.90 44.00 -16.42
CA ALA A 454 21.07 44.74 -15.93
C ALA A 454 22.04 43.77 -15.25
N VAL A 455 23.22 43.60 -15.86
CA VAL A 455 24.34 42.85 -15.29
C VAL A 455 25.01 43.73 -14.22
N PRO A 456 25.19 43.25 -12.98
CA PRO A 456 25.88 44.00 -11.93
C PRO A 456 27.39 44.15 -12.23
N SER A 457 27.97 45.25 -11.78
CA SER A 457 29.33 45.69 -12.14
C SER A 457 29.93 46.64 -11.09
N GLU A 458 31.14 47.17 -11.31
CA GLU A 458 31.80 48.08 -10.34
C GLU A 458 31.14 49.47 -10.34
N GLY A 459 30.76 49.97 -11.53
CA GLY A 459 30.04 51.23 -11.68
C GLY A 459 28.61 51.16 -11.15
N CYS A 460 27.95 50.01 -11.25
CA CYS A 460 26.69 49.75 -10.58
C CYS A 460 26.56 48.28 -10.10
N ALA A 461 26.65 48.07 -8.79
CA ALA A 461 26.50 46.76 -8.16
C ALA A 461 25.04 46.27 -8.04
N LYS A 462 24.05 47.05 -8.48
CA LYS A 462 22.64 46.68 -8.51
C LYS A 462 22.23 46.29 -9.93
N GLY A 463 21.66 45.11 -10.09
CA GLY A 463 21.17 44.60 -11.37
C GLY A 463 20.32 43.36 -11.17
N GLY A 464 19.32 43.16 -12.04
CA GLY A 464 18.39 42.04 -11.96
C GLY A 464 18.82 40.79 -12.72
N ALA A 465 19.83 40.87 -13.59
CA ALA A 465 20.33 39.72 -14.34
C ALA A 465 20.91 38.66 -13.39
N GLY A 466 20.55 37.38 -13.60
CA GLY A 466 20.97 36.25 -12.76
C GLY A 466 20.32 36.16 -11.37
N ALA A 467 20.04 37.30 -10.73
CA ALA A 467 19.41 37.36 -9.40
C ALA A 467 17.88 37.30 -9.45
N TYR A 468 17.26 38.08 -10.34
CA TYR A 468 15.80 38.32 -10.37
C TYR A 468 15.15 38.09 -11.74
N ASN A 469 15.92 37.87 -12.80
CA ASN A 469 15.43 37.55 -14.15
C ASN A 469 14.37 36.43 -14.18
N ASN A 470 14.52 35.42 -13.32
CA ASN A 470 13.59 34.29 -13.15
C ASN A 470 12.70 34.40 -11.89
N ALA A 471 12.76 35.52 -11.17
CA ALA A 471 11.98 35.77 -9.96
C ALA A 471 10.65 36.50 -10.22
N ILE A 472 10.42 36.98 -11.45
CA ILE A 472 9.17 37.61 -11.90
C ILE A 472 8.63 36.80 -13.08
N GLN A 473 7.32 36.56 -13.11
CA GLN A 473 6.68 35.79 -14.18
C GLN A 473 6.77 36.51 -15.54
N LYS A 474 7.35 35.83 -16.53
CA LYS A 474 7.34 36.23 -17.94
C LYS A 474 5.97 35.97 -18.57
N ASP A 475 5.63 36.72 -19.62
CA ASP A 475 4.36 36.51 -20.34
C ASP A 475 4.38 35.16 -21.08
N ALA A 476 3.20 34.56 -21.26
CA ALA A 476 3.03 33.31 -22.00
C ALA A 476 2.99 33.53 -23.53
N ALA A 477 2.62 34.75 -23.98
CA ALA A 477 2.64 35.12 -25.39
C ALA A 477 4.02 35.68 -25.83
N ASP A 478 4.73 36.34 -24.92
CA ASP A 478 6.06 36.92 -25.15
C ASP A 478 7.02 36.55 -23.99
N PRO A 479 7.97 35.63 -24.20
CA PRO A 479 8.96 35.26 -23.18
C PRO A 479 9.90 36.40 -22.73
N THR A 480 9.97 37.50 -23.46
CA THR A 480 10.76 38.68 -23.07
C THR A 480 9.96 39.60 -22.14
N GLY A 481 8.68 39.81 -22.44
CA GLY A 481 7.71 40.58 -21.64
C GLY A 481 7.40 40.00 -20.25
N ILE A 482 6.76 40.81 -19.41
CA ILE A 482 6.44 40.50 -18.01
C ILE A 482 4.92 40.37 -17.85
N ALA A 483 4.46 39.25 -17.27
CA ALA A 483 3.05 38.88 -17.24
C ALA A 483 2.17 39.91 -16.50
N GLY A 484 1.24 40.53 -17.24
CA GLY A 484 0.28 41.52 -16.73
C GLY A 484 0.84 42.96 -16.57
N LEU A 485 2.13 43.20 -16.84
CA LEU A 485 2.75 44.51 -16.64
C LEU A 485 2.12 45.61 -17.51
N SER A 486 1.63 45.26 -18.70
CA SER A 486 0.86 46.15 -19.59
C SER A 486 -0.47 46.63 -18.99
N ALA A 487 -1.03 45.90 -18.01
CA ALA A 487 -2.20 46.31 -17.23
C ALA A 487 -1.82 46.95 -15.87
N GLY A 488 -0.52 47.17 -15.61
CA GLY A 488 -0.02 47.70 -14.34
C GLY A 488 -0.08 46.72 -13.17
N VAL A 489 -0.18 45.40 -13.41
CA VAL A 489 -0.28 44.38 -12.37
C VAL A 489 0.66 43.21 -12.68
N ILE A 490 1.65 42.97 -11.81
CA ILE A 490 2.58 41.85 -11.96
C ILE A 490 1.88 40.57 -11.50
N THR A 491 1.71 39.61 -12.42
CA THR A 491 0.89 38.41 -12.18
C THR A 491 1.44 37.55 -11.05
N ALA A 492 2.75 37.28 -11.04
CA ALA A 492 3.44 36.66 -9.91
C ALA A 492 4.91 37.10 -9.81
N SER A 493 5.42 37.18 -8.58
CA SER A 493 6.86 37.33 -8.29
C SER A 493 7.26 36.58 -7.01
N ALA A 494 8.56 36.29 -6.85
CA ALA A 494 9.08 35.48 -5.76
C ALA A 494 10.21 36.17 -4.99
N PHE A 495 10.15 36.10 -3.66
CA PHE A 495 11.16 36.59 -2.73
C PHE A 495 11.93 35.39 -2.17
N ARG A 496 13.22 35.27 -2.51
CA ARG A 496 14.05 34.10 -2.18
C ARG A 496 14.80 34.31 -0.86
N THR A 497 14.69 33.35 0.04
CA THR A 497 15.55 33.19 1.22
C THR A 497 16.00 31.72 1.36
N TYR A 498 16.55 31.34 2.50
CA TYR A 498 16.93 29.97 2.85
C TYR A 498 16.36 29.57 4.20
N HIS A 499 16.10 28.28 4.35
CA HIS A 499 15.84 27.69 5.65
C HIS A 499 17.12 27.61 6.51
N THR A 500 16.93 27.43 7.82
CA THR A 500 17.97 26.89 8.71
C THR A 500 18.39 25.48 8.29
N PRO A 501 19.55 24.95 8.73
CA PRO A 501 19.90 23.55 8.52
C PRO A 501 18.80 22.62 9.06
N LEU A 502 18.17 21.85 8.17
CA LEU A 502 17.11 20.90 8.49
C LEU A 502 17.75 19.50 8.50
N ASN A 503 18.03 18.99 9.71
CA ASN A 503 18.86 17.79 9.90
C ASN A 503 18.05 16.56 10.36
N SER A 504 16.81 16.77 10.81
CA SER A 504 15.88 15.73 11.22
C SER A 504 14.52 15.91 10.57
N GLN A 505 13.71 14.85 10.56
CA GLN A 505 12.37 14.90 9.97
C GLN A 505 11.42 15.89 10.68
N PRO A 506 11.43 15.99 12.03
CA PRO A 506 10.74 17.06 12.73
C PRO A 506 11.13 18.46 12.24
N ASP A 507 12.39 18.72 11.88
CA ASP A 507 12.81 20.03 11.35
C ASP A 507 12.13 20.34 10.01
N PHE A 508 12.10 19.39 9.07
CA PHE A 508 11.39 19.57 7.80
C PHE A 508 9.88 19.77 7.99
N ILE A 509 9.25 19.02 8.89
CA ILE A 509 7.82 19.14 9.20
C ILE A 509 7.51 20.49 9.86
N ASN A 510 8.35 20.95 10.78
CA ASN A 510 8.14 22.18 11.52
C ASN A 510 8.52 23.42 10.70
N ALA A 511 9.54 23.37 9.86
CA ALA A 511 9.86 24.40 8.88
C ALA A 511 8.72 24.61 7.88
N LEU A 512 8.12 23.52 7.39
CA LEU A 512 6.93 23.58 6.53
C LEU A 512 5.73 24.24 7.24
N LYS A 513 5.49 23.90 8.51
CA LYS A 513 4.42 24.52 9.33
C LYS A 513 4.67 26.01 9.55
N ALA A 514 5.88 26.38 10.01
CA ALA A 514 6.26 27.76 10.30
C ALA A 514 6.20 28.63 9.03
N ALA A 515 6.71 28.15 7.89
CA ALA A 515 6.64 28.88 6.63
C ALA A 515 5.19 29.09 6.16
N ARG A 516 4.30 28.10 6.33
CA ARG A 516 2.86 28.24 6.03
C ARG A 516 2.16 29.23 6.95
N GLN A 517 2.36 29.14 8.26
CA GLN A 517 1.78 30.05 9.25
C GLN A 517 2.25 31.50 9.03
N PHE A 518 3.54 31.70 8.73
CA PHE A 518 4.10 33.00 8.37
C PHE A 518 3.46 33.57 7.09
N ALA A 519 3.37 32.76 6.02
CA ALA A 519 2.78 33.20 4.76
C ALA A 519 1.29 33.51 4.89
N GLU A 520 0.54 32.76 5.70
CA GLU A 520 -0.88 32.98 5.98
C GLU A 520 -1.10 34.29 6.76
N SER A 521 -0.33 34.55 7.83
CA SER A 521 -0.34 35.85 8.55
C SER A 521 0.02 37.01 7.61
N ALA A 522 1.12 36.90 6.87
CA ALA A 522 1.53 37.93 5.92
C ALA A 522 0.48 38.17 4.82
N SER A 523 -0.20 37.12 4.35
CA SER A 523 -1.27 37.23 3.35
C SER A 523 -2.50 37.96 3.89
N GLN A 524 -2.95 37.60 5.10
CA GLN A 524 -4.10 38.23 5.76
C GLN A 524 -3.85 39.69 6.09
N GLU A 525 -2.68 40.02 6.66
CA GLU A 525 -2.39 41.37 7.18
C GLU A 525 -1.99 42.37 6.07
N LEU A 526 -1.34 41.90 5.00
CA LEU A 526 -1.02 42.74 3.84
C LEU A 526 -2.19 42.82 2.84
N GLY A 527 -3.18 41.93 2.93
CA GLY A 527 -4.26 41.82 1.95
C GLY A 527 -3.74 41.48 0.55
N MET A 528 -2.78 40.55 0.46
CA MET A 528 -2.18 40.05 -0.79
C MET A 528 -2.08 38.53 -0.73
N GLN A 529 -2.17 37.83 -1.86
CA GLN A 529 -1.99 36.38 -1.89
C GLN A 529 -0.50 36.05 -1.81
N VAL A 530 -0.08 35.42 -0.70
CA VAL A 530 1.32 35.04 -0.42
C VAL A 530 1.37 33.56 -0.05
N TYR A 531 2.24 32.78 -0.69
CA TYR A 531 2.44 31.36 -0.34
C TYR A 531 3.92 30.93 -0.31
N PRO A 532 4.29 29.94 0.52
CA PRO A 532 5.68 29.51 0.68
C PRO A 532 5.99 28.25 -0.12
N TYR A 533 7.03 28.31 -0.96
CA TYR A 533 7.51 27.19 -1.76
C TYR A 533 8.94 26.82 -1.39
N SER A 534 9.17 25.54 -1.08
CA SER A 534 10.48 24.90 -1.10
C SER A 534 10.34 23.48 -1.66
N VAL A 535 11.41 22.95 -2.24
CA VAL A 535 11.41 21.67 -2.97
C VAL A 535 10.95 20.47 -2.12
N PHE A 536 11.12 20.53 -0.79
CA PHE A 536 10.70 19.47 0.12
C PHE A 536 9.22 19.55 0.54
N HIS A 537 8.53 20.67 0.32
CA HIS A 537 7.15 20.88 0.80
C HIS A 537 6.20 19.77 0.31
N ILE A 538 6.31 19.39 -0.98
CA ILE A 538 5.50 18.34 -1.61
C ILE A 538 5.68 16.95 -0.98
N PHE A 539 6.86 16.66 -0.40
CA PHE A 539 7.14 15.37 0.24
C PHE A 539 6.74 15.35 1.71
N PHE A 540 6.82 16.48 2.41
CA PHE A 540 6.53 16.57 3.85
C PHE A 540 5.09 16.98 4.18
N GLU A 541 4.31 17.48 3.21
CA GLU A 541 2.90 17.84 3.39
C GLU A 541 2.01 16.67 3.89
N GLN A 542 2.30 15.42 3.47
CA GLN A 542 1.59 14.24 3.96
C GLN A 542 1.65 14.07 5.50
N TYR A 543 2.73 14.56 6.14
CA TYR A 543 2.91 14.46 7.58
C TYR A 543 2.11 15.50 8.38
N LEU A 544 1.54 16.52 7.71
CA LEU A 544 0.65 17.49 8.35
C LEU A 544 -0.70 16.86 8.73
N ASN A 545 -1.22 15.95 7.89
CA ASN A 545 -2.51 15.30 8.07
C ASN A 545 -2.43 13.85 8.60
N THR A 546 -1.22 13.30 8.75
CA THR A 546 -0.96 11.89 9.08
C THR A 546 -1.76 11.35 10.29
N HIS A 547 -2.03 12.15 11.33
CA HIS A 547 -2.87 11.71 12.46
C HIS A 547 -4.35 11.49 12.07
N ARG A 548 -4.89 12.33 11.17
CA ARG A 548 -6.25 12.17 10.62
C ARG A 548 -6.30 10.97 9.67
N ASP A 549 -5.30 10.84 8.81
CA ASP A 549 -5.20 9.72 7.87
C ASP A 549 -5.05 8.39 8.60
N ALA A 550 -4.30 8.35 9.71
CA ALA A 550 -4.20 7.20 10.60
C ALA A 550 -5.54 6.82 11.25
N ALA A 551 -6.27 7.81 11.78
CA ALA A 551 -7.58 7.57 12.40
C ALA A 551 -8.60 7.02 11.38
N LEU A 552 -8.58 7.51 10.14
CA LEU A 552 -9.43 7.01 9.06
C LEU A 552 -9.01 5.60 8.60
N LEU A 553 -7.73 5.41 8.29
CA LEU A 553 -7.22 4.17 7.69
C LEU A 553 -7.20 2.97 8.66
N VAL A 554 -7.15 3.20 9.99
CA VAL A 554 -7.31 2.13 10.99
C VAL A 554 -8.76 2.02 11.48
N GLY A 555 -9.43 3.15 11.72
CA GLY A 555 -10.78 3.18 12.31
C GLY A 555 -11.89 2.75 11.37
N LEU A 556 -11.83 3.12 10.09
CA LEU A 556 -12.88 2.79 9.12
C LEU A 556 -12.89 1.29 8.76
N PRO A 557 -11.73 0.63 8.54
CA PRO A 557 -11.66 -0.83 8.49
C PRO A 557 -12.11 -1.55 9.78
N LEU A 558 -11.76 -1.06 10.98
CA LEU A 558 -12.24 -1.64 12.24
C LEU A 558 -13.78 -1.64 12.33
N LEU A 559 -14.42 -0.54 11.92
CA LEU A 559 -15.87 -0.43 11.85
C LEU A 559 -16.48 -1.41 10.83
N ALA A 560 -15.89 -1.54 9.64
CA ALA A 560 -16.36 -2.46 8.62
C ALA A 560 -16.27 -3.93 9.09
N VAL A 561 -15.14 -4.33 9.67
CA VAL A 561 -14.95 -5.66 10.27
C VAL A 561 -16.01 -5.94 11.34
N PHE A 562 -16.30 -4.97 12.22
CA PHE A 562 -17.35 -5.10 13.22
C PHE A 562 -18.74 -5.34 12.59
N CYS A 563 -19.12 -4.57 11.57
CA CYS A 563 -20.38 -4.74 10.85
C CYS A 563 -20.49 -6.11 10.17
N CYS A 564 -19.44 -6.56 9.47
CA CYS A 564 -19.40 -7.88 8.84
C CYS A 564 -19.50 -9.00 9.88
N CYS A 565 -18.75 -8.92 10.98
CA CYS A 565 -18.84 -9.91 12.04
C CYS A 565 -20.21 -9.91 12.73
N TRP A 566 -20.89 -8.76 12.87
CA TRP A 566 -22.26 -8.70 13.37
C TRP A 566 -23.25 -9.40 12.44
N LEU A 567 -23.17 -9.11 11.13
CA LEU A 567 -23.99 -9.75 10.09
C LEU A 567 -23.83 -11.29 10.10
N PHE A 568 -22.60 -11.79 10.00
CA PHE A 568 -22.34 -13.24 9.92
C PHE A 568 -22.57 -14.00 11.24
N THR A 569 -22.32 -13.40 12.40
CA THR A 569 -22.51 -14.09 13.69
C THR A 569 -23.92 -13.93 14.28
N GLY A 570 -24.74 -13.02 13.73
CA GLY A 570 -26.04 -12.63 14.30
C GLY A 570 -25.95 -12.10 15.73
N SER A 571 -24.78 -11.54 16.12
CA SER A 571 -24.39 -11.42 17.53
C SER A 571 -23.61 -10.15 17.85
N LEU A 572 -24.32 -9.03 18.01
CA LEU A 572 -23.75 -7.72 18.37
C LEU A 572 -22.71 -7.80 19.51
N TRP A 573 -23.03 -8.50 20.60
CA TRP A 573 -22.11 -8.68 21.73
C TRP A 573 -20.88 -9.55 21.41
N GLY A 574 -21.01 -10.52 20.50
CA GLY A 574 -19.86 -11.31 20.03
C GLY A 574 -18.92 -10.46 19.16
N SER A 575 -19.50 -9.66 18.27
CA SER A 575 -18.76 -8.72 17.42
C SER A 575 -18.13 -7.57 18.21
N ALA A 576 -18.77 -7.10 19.27
CA ALA A 576 -18.20 -6.10 20.19
C ALA A 576 -16.98 -6.66 20.94
N ILE A 577 -17.03 -7.92 21.39
CA ILE A 577 -15.85 -8.61 21.95
C ILE A 577 -14.73 -8.70 20.90
N LEU A 578 -15.04 -9.09 19.66
CA LEU A 578 -14.05 -9.17 18.59
C LEU A 578 -13.45 -7.79 18.24
N LEU A 579 -14.26 -6.75 18.15
CA LEU A 579 -13.80 -5.38 17.94
C LEU A 579 -12.87 -4.92 19.06
N ALA A 580 -13.23 -5.15 20.34
CA ALA A 580 -12.37 -4.80 21.47
C ALA A 580 -11.03 -5.56 21.45
N MET A 581 -11.05 -6.84 21.05
CA MET A 581 -9.85 -7.66 20.87
C MET A 581 -8.96 -7.18 19.71
N LEU A 582 -9.54 -6.78 18.58
CA LEU A 582 -8.80 -6.23 17.45
C LEU A 582 -8.23 -4.84 17.77
N CYS A 583 -8.99 -3.98 18.46
CA CYS A 583 -8.51 -2.69 18.94
C CYS A 583 -7.33 -2.84 19.92
N SER A 584 -7.40 -3.76 20.88
CA SER A 584 -6.29 -3.99 21.83
C SER A 584 -5.05 -4.56 21.15
N LEU A 585 -5.22 -5.42 20.13
CA LEU A 585 -4.14 -5.92 19.28
C LEU A 585 -3.50 -4.78 18.46
N MET A 586 -4.30 -3.95 17.78
CA MET A 586 -3.81 -2.79 17.02
C MET A 586 -3.05 -1.78 17.90
N LEU A 587 -3.54 -1.50 19.10
CA LEU A 587 -2.84 -0.64 20.06
C LEU A 587 -1.52 -1.24 20.53
N GLN A 588 -1.47 -2.55 20.82
CA GLN A 588 -0.20 -3.22 21.16
C GLN A 588 0.78 -3.29 19.98
N LEU A 589 0.28 -3.44 18.75
CA LEU A 589 1.10 -3.40 17.53
C LEU A 589 1.70 -2.00 17.32
N ALA A 590 0.91 -0.94 17.48
CA ALA A 590 1.40 0.44 17.45
C ALA A 590 2.41 0.73 18.59
N GLY A 591 2.19 0.20 19.80
CA GLY A 591 3.20 0.26 20.87
C GLY A 591 4.49 -0.50 20.52
N SER A 592 4.39 -1.62 19.80
CA SER A 592 5.56 -2.39 19.35
C SER A 592 6.39 -1.71 18.27
N MET A 593 5.81 -0.76 17.52
CA MET A 593 6.56 0.08 16.57
C MET A 593 7.62 0.92 17.28
N TYR A 594 7.29 1.52 18.42
CA TYR A 594 8.23 2.29 19.24
C TYR A 594 9.40 1.42 19.72
N LEU A 595 9.11 0.23 20.26
CA LEU A 595 10.12 -0.76 20.67
C LEU A 595 11.00 -1.24 19.51
N SER A 596 10.47 -1.22 18.28
CA SER A 596 11.15 -1.72 17.08
C SER A 596 11.92 -0.64 16.31
N GLY A 597 11.83 0.63 16.74
CA GLY A 597 12.40 1.78 16.02
C GLY A 597 11.72 2.02 14.67
N ILE A 598 10.38 1.95 14.62
CA ILE A 598 9.57 2.13 13.41
C ILE A 598 8.79 3.45 13.52
N GLU A 599 9.11 4.39 12.62
CA GLU A 599 8.46 5.70 12.51
C GLU A 599 7.03 5.58 11.91
N VAL A 600 6.20 6.61 12.08
CA VAL A 600 4.85 6.69 11.51
C VAL A 600 4.86 7.43 10.18
N ASN A 601 4.58 6.70 9.10
CA ASN A 601 4.48 7.21 7.72
C ASN A 601 3.46 6.41 6.90
N ALA A 602 3.29 6.77 5.63
CA ALA A 602 2.39 6.08 4.70
C ALA A 602 2.66 4.55 4.57
N VAL A 603 3.90 4.09 4.70
CA VAL A 603 4.26 2.66 4.62
C VAL A 603 3.91 1.93 5.91
N SER A 604 4.24 2.48 7.09
CA SER A 604 3.82 1.90 8.36
C SER A 604 2.29 1.89 8.50
N LEU A 605 1.61 2.89 7.96
CA LEU A 605 0.15 3.01 7.93
C LEU A 605 -0.52 1.94 7.04
N VAL A 606 0.02 1.69 5.84
CA VAL A 606 -0.38 0.54 5.02
C VAL A 606 -0.20 -0.77 5.80
N ASN A 607 0.96 -0.94 6.42
CA ASN A 607 1.29 -2.17 7.11
C ASN A 607 0.42 -2.39 8.37
N LEU A 608 -0.02 -1.34 9.07
CA LEU A 608 -1.02 -1.41 10.14
C LEU A 608 -2.42 -1.78 9.61
N ALA A 609 -2.85 -1.21 8.48
CA ALA A 609 -4.13 -1.57 7.87
C ALA A 609 -4.14 -3.03 7.37
N MET A 610 -3.05 -3.48 6.75
CA MET A 610 -2.87 -4.88 6.35
C MET A 610 -2.79 -5.82 7.56
N ALA A 611 -2.16 -5.36 8.65
CA ALA A 611 -2.10 -6.10 9.91
C ALA A 611 -3.48 -6.30 10.54
N LEU A 612 -4.42 -5.37 10.38
CA LEU A 612 -5.79 -5.58 10.84
C LEU A 612 -6.47 -6.73 10.09
N GLY A 613 -6.33 -6.82 8.76
CA GLY A 613 -6.88 -7.92 7.98
C GLY A 613 -6.40 -9.28 8.49
N ILE A 614 -5.09 -9.46 8.62
CA ILE A 614 -4.48 -10.68 9.17
C ILE A 614 -4.89 -10.92 10.64
N ALA A 615 -5.09 -9.87 11.44
CA ALA A 615 -5.57 -9.99 12.82
C ALA A 615 -6.99 -10.58 12.91
N VAL A 616 -7.83 -10.40 11.88
CA VAL A 616 -9.15 -11.05 11.79
C VAL A 616 -9.03 -12.56 11.63
N GLU A 617 -8.07 -13.06 10.81
CA GLU A 617 -7.83 -14.51 10.63
C GLU A 617 -7.68 -15.21 11.98
N PHE A 618 -6.83 -14.70 12.89
CA PHE A 618 -6.57 -15.30 14.20
C PHE A 618 -7.80 -15.37 15.12
N CYS A 619 -8.76 -14.46 14.99
CA CYS A 619 -9.82 -14.26 15.98
C CYS A 619 -11.21 -14.69 15.49
N ALA A 620 -11.54 -14.48 14.21
CA ALA A 620 -12.89 -14.70 13.68
C ALA A 620 -13.28 -16.19 13.67
N HIS A 621 -12.37 -17.10 13.31
CA HIS A 621 -12.63 -18.55 13.30
C HIS A 621 -12.93 -19.10 14.71
N ILE A 622 -12.21 -18.62 15.72
CA ILE A 622 -12.41 -18.98 17.14
C ILE A 622 -13.78 -18.49 17.63
N LEU A 623 -14.14 -17.23 17.35
CA LEU A 623 -15.45 -16.68 17.72
C LEU A 623 -16.61 -17.40 17.02
N HIS A 624 -16.51 -17.63 15.71
CA HIS A 624 -17.54 -18.33 14.95
C HIS A 624 -17.76 -19.75 15.51
N SER A 625 -16.68 -20.51 15.75
CA SER A 625 -16.77 -21.84 16.36
C SER A 625 -17.33 -21.80 17.80
N PHE A 626 -17.13 -20.72 18.55
CA PHE A 626 -17.73 -20.54 19.88
C PHE A 626 -19.25 -20.29 19.82
N CYS A 627 -19.73 -19.48 18.87
CA CYS A 627 -21.16 -19.18 18.69
C CYS A 627 -21.98 -20.41 18.22
N VAL A 628 -21.36 -21.26 17.40
CA VAL A 628 -21.94 -22.52 16.88
C VAL A 628 -21.88 -23.67 17.91
N SER A 629 -20.97 -23.62 18.89
CA SER A 629 -20.86 -24.67 19.92
C SER A 629 -22.03 -24.67 20.92
N HIS A 630 -22.29 -25.81 21.56
CA HIS A 630 -23.33 -25.98 22.58
C HIS A 630 -22.74 -26.12 24.00
N GLY A 631 -23.56 -25.87 25.03
CA GLY A 631 -23.17 -25.98 26.44
C GLY A 631 -22.73 -24.65 27.08
N SER A 632 -22.10 -24.74 28.26
CA SER A 632 -21.68 -23.58 29.06
C SER A 632 -20.59 -22.76 28.37
N ARG A 633 -20.44 -21.47 28.74
CA ARG A 633 -19.42 -20.58 28.16
C ARG A 633 -18.01 -21.19 28.19
N GLN A 634 -17.61 -21.78 29.32
CA GLN A 634 -16.30 -22.41 29.48
C GLN A 634 -16.16 -23.69 28.63
N ALA A 635 -17.20 -24.53 28.56
CA ALA A 635 -17.21 -25.73 27.73
C ALA A 635 -17.11 -25.38 26.24
N ARG A 636 -17.86 -24.38 25.77
CA ARG A 636 -17.79 -23.88 24.39
C ARG A 636 -16.46 -23.22 24.05
N ALA A 637 -15.87 -22.47 24.98
CA ALA A 637 -14.54 -21.89 24.80
C ALA A 637 -13.46 -22.97 24.65
N ARG A 638 -13.54 -24.05 25.44
CA ARG A 638 -12.70 -25.24 25.27
C ARG A 638 -12.95 -25.91 23.93
N ALA A 639 -14.21 -26.16 23.56
CA ALA A 639 -14.58 -26.85 22.31
C ALA A 639 -14.13 -26.07 21.06
N ALA A 640 -14.32 -24.74 21.04
CA ALA A 640 -13.87 -23.88 19.94
C ALA A 640 -12.33 -23.86 19.81
N LEU A 641 -11.61 -23.75 20.94
CA LEU A 641 -10.15 -23.79 20.96
C LEU A 641 -9.60 -25.15 20.53
N VAL A 642 -10.22 -26.26 20.93
CA VAL A 642 -9.82 -27.60 20.48
C VAL A 642 -10.17 -27.85 19.00
N LYS A 643 -11.28 -27.31 18.49
CA LYS A 643 -11.67 -27.48 17.08
C LYS A 643 -10.84 -26.63 16.11
N MET A 644 -10.54 -25.38 16.47
CA MET A 644 -9.90 -24.40 15.57
C MET A 644 -8.44 -24.09 15.91
N GLY A 645 -7.98 -24.41 17.13
CA GLY A 645 -6.64 -24.01 17.60
C GLY A 645 -5.50 -24.63 16.81
N ALA A 646 -5.58 -25.92 16.46
CA ALA A 646 -4.56 -26.57 15.64
C ALA A 646 -4.52 -26.00 14.20
N PRO A 647 -5.64 -25.90 13.45
CA PRO A 647 -5.69 -25.20 12.16
C PRO A 647 -5.22 -23.74 12.20
N VAL A 648 -5.55 -22.96 13.23
CA VAL A 648 -5.05 -21.57 13.38
C VAL A 648 -3.54 -21.55 13.64
N THR A 649 -3.00 -22.56 14.33
CA THR A 649 -1.56 -22.65 14.62
C THR A 649 -0.75 -23.13 13.41
N SER A 650 -1.19 -24.16 12.69
CA SER A 650 -0.55 -24.63 11.46
C SER A 650 -0.77 -23.65 10.31
N GLY A 651 -2.04 -23.36 10.01
CA GLY A 651 -2.47 -22.60 8.84
C GLY A 651 -2.03 -21.15 8.89
N ILE A 652 -2.25 -20.41 10.00
CA ILE A 652 -1.85 -19.00 10.10
C ILE A 652 -0.48 -18.85 10.76
N THR A 653 -0.34 -19.27 12.03
CA THR A 653 0.81 -18.86 12.84
C THR A 653 2.13 -19.34 12.24
N LEU A 654 2.23 -20.61 11.86
CA LEU A 654 3.47 -21.19 11.33
C LEU A 654 3.79 -20.73 9.90
N THR A 655 2.79 -20.60 9.01
CA THR A 655 3.01 -20.15 7.63
C THR A 655 3.44 -18.68 7.57
N LYS A 656 2.74 -17.79 8.29
CA LYS A 656 3.09 -16.36 8.34
C LYS A 656 4.46 -16.18 9.00
N PHE A 657 4.79 -16.94 10.06
CA PHE A 657 6.12 -16.92 10.65
C PHE A 657 7.21 -17.33 9.64
N ALA A 658 7.03 -18.44 8.93
CA ALA A 658 7.98 -18.89 7.91
C ALA A 658 8.18 -17.85 6.79
N GLY A 659 7.10 -17.25 6.28
CA GLY A 659 7.16 -16.20 5.26
C GLY A 659 7.83 -14.91 5.75
N VAL A 660 7.55 -14.48 6.98
CA VAL A 660 8.15 -13.29 7.59
C VAL A 660 9.64 -13.48 7.88
N VAL A 661 10.08 -14.67 8.30
CA VAL A 661 11.50 -14.95 8.56
C VAL A 661 12.37 -14.80 7.30
N VAL A 662 11.84 -15.03 6.09
CA VAL A 662 12.57 -14.76 4.84
C VAL A 662 12.92 -13.27 4.68
N LEU A 663 12.06 -12.36 5.16
CA LEU A 663 12.30 -10.91 5.10
C LEU A 663 13.44 -10.43 6.01
N ALA A 664 13.85 -11.23 7.00
CA ALA A 664 15.02 -10.95 7.85
C ALA A 664 16.34 -10.92 7.07
N PHE A 665 16.38 -11.54 5.88
CA PHE A 665 17.56 -11.59 5.01
C PHE A 665 17.51 -10.58 3.85
N ALA A 666 16.54 -9.66 3.85
CA ALA A 666 16.44 -8.60 2.85
C ALA A 666 17.57 -7.57 3.00
N ARG A 667 18.17 -7.14 1.88
CA ARG A 667 19.28 -6.16 1.89
C ARG A 667 18.84 -4.70 2.10
N THR A 668 17.58 -4.39 1.83
CA THR A 668 17.03 -3.01 1.90
C THR A 668 16.41 -2.75 3.27
N GLN A 669 16.81 -1.66 3.94
CA GLN A 669 16.36 -1.36 5.30
C GLN A 669 14.83 -1.19 5.41
N ILE A 670 14.13 -0.71 4.37
CA ILE A 670 12.66 -0.69 4.35
C ILE A 670 12.06 -2.07 4.70
N PHE A 671 12.48 -3.14 4.03
CA PHE A 671 11.90 -4.47 4.25
C PHE A 671 12.26 -5.07 5.61
N GLU A 672 13.45 -4.79 6.11
CA GLU A 672 13.90 -5.25 7.43
C GLU A 672 13.19 -4.50 8.58
N VAL A 673 13.05 -3.17 8.46
CA VAL A 673 12.51 -2.32 9.54
C VAL A 673 10.99 -2.26 9.49
N TYR A 674 10.40 -1.87 8.36
CA TYR A 674 8.96 -1.59 8.26
C TYR A 674 8.10 -2.83 7.99
N TYR A 675 8.67 -3.91 7.43
CA TYR A 675 7.93 -5.14 7.12
C TYR A 675 8.31 -6.28 8.09
N PHE A 676 9.58 -6.70 8.15
CA PHE A 676 9.99 -7.85 8.98
C PHE A 676 9.70 -7.65 10.47
N ARG A 677 10.20 -6.57 11.11
CA ARG A 677 9.95 -6.33 12.55
C ARG A 677 8.46 -6.21 12.87
N LEU A 678 7.72 -5.44 12.07
CA LEU A 678 6.30 -5.18 12.27
C LEU A 678 5.43 -6.44 12.07
N TYR A 679 5.73 -7.25 11.05
CA TYR A 679 4.98 -8.49 10.81
C TYR A 679 5.37 -9.62 11.77
N LEU A 680 6.60 -9.64 12.27
CA LEU A 680 6.99 -10.55 13.35
C LEU A 680 6.22 -10.22 14.64
N ALA A 681 6.13 -8.93 15.00
CA ALA A 681 5.30 -8.47 16.11
C ALA A 681 3.82 -8.82 15.92
N LEU A 682 3.27 -8.61 14.70
CA LEU A 682 1.90 -9.00 14.35
C LEU A 682 1.65 -10.50 14.52
N VAL A 683 2.52 -11.38 14.02
CA VAL A 683 2.29 -12.84 14.11
C VAL A 683 2.31 -13.31 15.57
N ILE A 684 3.25 -12.79 16.37
CA ILE A 684 3.35 -13.12 17.80
C ILE A 684 2.14 -12.58 18.57
N LEU A 685 1.80 -11.29 18.41
CA LEU A 685 0.66 -10.67 19.08
C LEU A 685 -0.67 -11.27 18.62
N GLY A 686 -0.85 -11.54 17.33
CA GLY A 686 -2.05 -12.13 16.74
C GLY A 686 -2.34 -13.54 17.25
N ALA A 687 -1.32 -14.41 17.24
CA ALA A 687 -1.43 -15.74 17.84
C ALA A 687 -1.74 -15.66 19.35
N ALA A 688 -1.11 -14.74 20.09
CA ALA A 688 -1.37 -14.56 21.51
C ALA A 688 -2.81 -14.06 21.79
N HIS A 689 -3.33 -13.12 21.01
CA HIS A 689 -4.70 -12.63 21.14
C HIS A 689 -5.74 -13.72 20.75
N GLY A 690 -5.54 -14.41 19.63
CA GLY A 690 -6.50 -15.40 19.12
C GLY A 690 -6.51 -16.73 19.88
N LEU A 691 -5.34 -17.24 20.30
CA LEU A 691 -5.19 -18.56 20.93
C LEU A 691 -5.08 -18.53 22.46
N VAL A 692 -4.87 -17.36 23.08
CA VAL A 692 -4.73 -17.23 24.54
C VAL A 692 -5.76 -16.27 25.14
N LEU A 693 -5.81 -15.01 24.71
CA LEU A 693 -6.72 -14.03 25.33
C LEU A 693 -8.20 -14.26 24.93
N LEU A 694 -8.49 -14.45 23.65
CA LEU A 694 -9.87 -14.60 23.14
C LEU A 694 -10.64 -15.77 23.78
N PRO A 695 -10.09 -17.00 23.92
CA PRO A 695 -10.79 -18.10 24.58
C PRO A 695 -11.10 -17.79 26.05
N VAL A 696 -10.20 -17.08 26.76
CA VAL A 696 -10.42 -16.66 28.15
C VAL A 696 -11.55 -15.65 28.24
N VAL A 697 -11.54 -14.60 27.41
CA VAL A 697 -12.60 -13.58 27.35
C VAL A 697 -13.96 -14.22 27.02
N LEU A 698 -14.01 -15.10 26.01
CA LEU A 698 -15.23 -15.81 25.64
C LEU A 698 -15.75 -16.77 26.74
N SER A 699 -14.86 -17.41 27.50
CA SER A 699 -15.25 -18.27 28.62
C SER A 699 -15.95 -17.49 29.76
N ARG A 700 -15.56 -16.22 29.96
CA ARG A 700 -16.13 -15.33 31.00
C ARG A 700 -17.41 -14.66 30.50
N ILE A 701 -17.31 -13.88 29.41
CA ILE A 701 -18.35 -12.94 28.97
C ILE A 701 -18.95 -13.27 27.59
N GLY A 702 -18.60 -14.39 26.96
CA GLY A 702 -19.06 -14.71 25.61
C GLY A 702 -20.61 -14.79 25.44
N PRO A 703 -21.12 -14.46 24.24
CA PRO A 703 -22.56 -14.41 23.94
C PRO A 703 -23.29 -15.77 24.12
N PRO A 704 -24.64 -15.80 24.23
CA PRO A 704 -25.41 -17.05 24.23
C PRO A 704 -25.25 -17.84 22.91
N SER A 705 -25.47 -19.14 22.90
CA SER A 705 -25.35 -19.96 21.68
C SER A 705 -26.45 -19.65 20.67
N TRP A 706 -26.27 -20.06 19.42
CA TRP A 706 -27.33 -19.99 18.40
C TRP A 706 -28.55 -20.89 18.70
N SER A 707 -28.40 -21.94 19.51
CA SER A 707 -29.54 -22.73 20.02
C SER A 707 -30.35 -21.96 21.07
N ASP A 708 -29.68 -21.39 22.09
CA ASP A 708 -30.36 -20.66 23.17
C ASP A 708 -31.15 -19.47 22.61
N ARG A 709 -30.61 -18.82 21.58
CA ARG A 709 -31.22 -17.65 20.92
C ARG A 709 -32.57 -17.98 20.27
N ARG A 710 -32.72 -19.17 19.67
CA ARG A 710 -34.00 -19.63 19.09
C ARG A 710 -35.02 -20.03 20.15
N VAL A 711 -34.59 -20.53 21.31
CA VAL A 711 -35.49 -20.80 22.44
C VAL A 711 -35.98 -19.50 23.07
N LEU A 712 -35.06 -18.54 23.32
CA LEU A 712 -35.41 -17.23 23.90
C LEU A 712 -36.32 -16.39 22.97
N GLY A 713 -36.10 -16.45 21.65
CA GLY A 713 -36.99 -15.82 20.66
C GLY A 713 -38.31 -16.57 20.41
N GLY A 714 -38.43 -17.83 20.84
CA GLY A 714 -39.61 -18.68 20.63
C GLY A 714 -40.53 -18.84 21.84
N SER A 715 -40.18 -18.24 22.99
CA SER A 715 -40.87 -18.48 24.27
C SER A 715 -42.08 -17.57 24.55
N GLN A 716 -42.57 -16.84 23.54
CA GLN A 716 -43.87 -16.16 23.59
C GLN A 716 -44.70 -16.56 22.37
N SER A 717 -45.68 -17.44 22.57
CA SER A 717 -46.77 -17.71 21.64
C SER A 717 -47.99 -16.87 22.04
N PRO A 718 -48.37 -15.82 21.28
CA PRO A 718 -49.66 -15.16 21.46
C PRO A 718 -50.81 -16.14 21.22
N SER A 719 -52.01 -15.79 21.68
CA SER A 719 -53.17 -16.67 21.46
C SER A 719 -53.55 -16.68 19.97
N SER A 720 -54.10 -17.80 19.48
CA SER A 720 -54.42 -17.99 18.06
C SER A 720 -55.50 -17.06 17.49
N ARG A 721 -55.97 -16.06 18.25
CA ARG A 721 -56.93 -15.03 17.83
C ARG A 721 -56.30 -13.66 17.59
N GLU A 722 -55.06 -13.44 18.04
CA GLU A 722 -54.33 -12.19 17.79
C GLU A 722 -53.57 -12.25 16.45
N LEU A 723 -53.25 -13.47 15.99
CA LEU A 723 -52.44 -13.74 14.80
C LEU A 723 -53.11 -13.34 13.46
N GLU A 724 -54.42 -13.08 13.45
CA GLU A 724 -55.16 -12.67 12.25
C GLU A 724 -55.30 -11.13 12.14
N ALA A 725 -55.07 -10.39 13.23
CA ALA A 725 -55.17 -8.92 13.23
C ALA A 725 -53.86 -8.24 12.79
N SER A 726 -52.72 -8.58 13.41
CA SER A 726 -51.42 -7.93 13.14
C SER A 726 -50.86 -8.24 11.75
N ARG A 727 -51.28 -9.36 11.15
CA ARG A 727 -50.76 -9.89 9.88
C ARG A 727 -50.98 -8.98 8.67
N SER A 728 -51.84 -7.97 8.78
CA SER A 728 -52.05 -6.95 7.74
C SER A 728 -51.13 -5.72 7.88
N GLY A 729 -50.50 -5.52 9.05
CA GLY A 729 -49.59 -4.42 9.34
C GLY A 729 -48.12 -4.79 9.15
N ASP A 730 -47.69 -5.89 9.79
CA ASP A 730 -46.28 -6.27 9.82
C ASP A 730 -45.72 -6.64 8.44
N ASP A 731 -46.51 -7.29 7.58
CA ASP A 731 -46.10 -7.62 6.20
C ASP A 731 -45.72 -6.36 5.39
N ARG A 732 -46.31 -5.20 5.70
CA ARG A 732 -45.96 -3.91 5.06
C ARG A 732 -44.69 -3.28 5.65
N ALA A 733 -44.45 -3.45 6.95
CA ALA A 733 -43.24 -2.95 7.61
C ALA A 733 -42.01 -3.82 7.30
N LEU A 734 -42.19 -5.14 7.23
CA LEU A 734 -41.15 -6.08 6.84
C LEU A 734 -40.81 -5.93 5.35
N ALA A 735 -41.80 -5.72 4.48
CA ALA A 735 -41.57 -5.41 3.07
C ALA A 735 -40.84 -4.07 2.87
N SER A 736 -41.14 -3.02 3.64
CA SER A 736 -40.42 -1.74 3.52
C SER A 736 -39.00 -1.81 4.09
N ALA A 737 -38.78 -2.54 5.18
CA ALA A 737 -37.44 -2.79 5.72
C ALA A 737 -36.59 -3.66 4.78
N ALA A 738 -37.17 -4.72 4.18
CA ALA A 738 -36.50 -5.55 3.19
C ALA A 738 -36.23 -4.78 1.88
N ALA A 739 -37.15 -3.92 1.44
CA ALA A 739 -36.93 -3.04 0.28
C ALA A 739 -35.87 -1.98 0.56
N ALA A 740 -35.78 -1.44 1.78
CA ALA A 740 -34.71 -0.53 2.18
C ALA A 740 -33.35 -1.24 2.20
N ALA A 741 -33.26 -2.43 2.79
CA ALA A 741 -32.03 -3.23 2.80
C ALA A 741 -31.61 -3.66 1.39
N ALA A 742 -32.55 -4.05 0.52
CA ALA A 742 -32.28 -4.38 -0.87
C ALA A 742 -31.91 -3.14 -1.71
N ALA A 743 -32.44 -1.95 -1.39
CA ALA A 743 -32.03 -0.70 -2.01
C ALA A 743 -30.64 -0.26 -1.55
N GLU A 744 -30.26 -0.51 -0.29
CA GLU A 744 -28.92 -0.26 0.24
C GLU A 744 -27.88 -1.26 -0.31
N GLU A 745 -28.24 -2.54 -0.41
CA GLU A 745 -27.43 -3.56 -1.09
C GLU A 745 -27.29 -3.25 -2.59
N ALA A 746 -28.35 -2.82 -3.27
CA ALA A 746 -28.31 -2.36 -4.65
C ALA A 746 -27.50 -1.06 -4.81
N ALA A 747 -27.53 -0.15 -3.84
CA ALA A 747 -26.71 1.07 -3.86
C ALA A 747 -25.23 0.76 -3.64
N VAL A 748 -24.89 -0.16 -2.72
CA VAL A 748 -23.51 -0.64 -2.54
C VAL A 748 -23.04 -1.41 -3.78
N ALA A 749 -23.88 -2.27 -4.37
CA ALA A 749 -23.57 -2.95 -5.62
C ALA A 749 -23.42 -1.97 -6.80
N ALA A 750 -24.23 -0.90 -6.86
CA ALA A 750 -24.10 0.15 -7.85
C ALA A 750 -22.81 0.96 -7.66
N VAL A 751 -22.46 1.36 -6.43
CA VAL A 751 -21.19 2.05 -6.12
C VAL A 751 -19.98 1.16 -6.39
N LEU A 752 -20.07 -0.16 -6.14
CA LEU A 752 -19.03 -1.12 -6.51
C LEU A 752 -18.94 -1.32 -8.03
N ALA A 753 -20.06 -1.34 -8.74
CA ALA A 753 -20.10 -1.41 -10.20
C ALA A 753 -19.59 -0.11 -10.85
N GLU A 754 -19.89 1.04 -10.27
CA GLU A 754 -19.41 2.36 -10.70
C GLU A 754 -17.93 2.56 -10.37
N ALA A 755 -17.45 2.06 -9.22
CA ALA A 755 -16.02 1.98 -8.91
C ALA A 755 -15.28 1.01 -9.84
N ALA A 756 -15.88 -0.13 -10.20
CA ALA A 756 -15.33 -1.07 -11.18
C ALA A 756 -15.34 -0.47 -12.60
N ALA A 757 -16.39 0.26 -12.98
CA ALA A 757 -16.46 1.00 -14.24
C ALA A 757 -15.45 2.16 -14.28
N ALA A 758 -15.24 2.87 -13.17
CA ALA A 758 -14.22 3.90 -13.03
C ALA A 758 -12.80 3.30 -13.09
N ALA A 759 -12.57 2.11 -12.53
CA ALA A 759 -11.31 1.38 -12.66
C ALA A 759 -11.07 0.91 -14.11
N ALA A 760 -12.12 0.41 -14.79
CA ALA A 760 -12.06 0.07 -16.21
C ALA A 760 -11.81 1.30 -17.08
N ALA A 761 -12.46 2.44 -16.80
CA ALA A 761 -12.27 3.71 -17.50
C ALA A 761 -10.87 4.29 -17.26
N ALA A 762 -10.34 4.22 -16.03
CA ALA A 762 -8.96 4.60 -15.73
C ALA A 762 -7.93 3.71 -16.45
N THR A 763 -8.24 2.42 -16.61
CA THR A 763 -7.42 1.48 -17.41
C THR A 763 -7.50 1.83 -18.91
N ALA A 764 -8.67 2.19 -19.43
CA ALA A 764 -8.86 2.61 -20.82
C ALA A 764 -8.20 3.97 -21.13
N GLN A 765 -8.22 4.94 -20.20
CA GLN A 765 -7.53 6.22 -20.36
C GLN A 765 -6.00 6.11 -20.31
N GLN A 766 -5.43 4.95 -19.93
CA GLN A 766 -3.99 4.71 -19.94
C GLN A 766 -3.45 4.09 -21.24
N GLN A 767 -4.22 4.14 -22.34
CA GLN A 767 -3.83 3.57 -23.63
C GLN A 767 -3.65 4.61 -24.77
N PRO A 768 -2.72 5.60 -24.65
CA PRO A 768 -2.32 6.42 -25.79
C PRO A 768 -1.53 5.58 -26.79
N GLN A 769 -2.17 5.23 -27.91
CA GLN A 769 -1.61 4.64 -29.14
C GLN A 769 -0.26 3.90 -29.00
N GLN A 770 -0.28 2.68 -28.45
CA GLN A 770 0.88 1.78 -28.57
C GLN A 770 1.00 1.20 -29.99
N MET A 771 1.45 2.03 -30.93
CA MET A 771 2.19 1.60 -32.12
C MET A 771 3.25 0.58 -31.70
N SER A 772 3.31 -0.59 -32.35
CA SER A 772 4.23 -1.63 -31.93
C SER A 772 5.69 -1.19 -32.10
N ARG A 773 6.60 -1.81 -31.33
CA ARG A 773 8.06 -1.62 -31.52
C ARG A 773 8.53 -2.02 -32.92
N ALA A 774 7.74 -2.76 -33.70
CA ALA A 774 8.01 -3.07 -35.11
C ALA A 774 7.59 -1.92 -36.04
N GLU A 775 6.43 -1.29 -35.81
CA GLU A 775 5.95 -0.17 -36.63
C GLU A 775 6.74 1.12 -36.39
N GLN A 776 7.14 1.40 -35.14
CA GLN A 776 8.09 2.50 -34.85
C GLN A 776 9.44 2.31 -35.57
N ARG A 777 9.87 1.05 -35.76
CA ARG A 777 11.08 0.72 -36.55
C ARG A 777 10.84 0.82 -38.07
N ARG A 778 9.63 0.55 -38.56
CA ARG A 778 9.25 0.79 -39.97
C ARG A 778 9.18 2.28 -40.29
N GLN A 779 8.49 3.09 -39.49
CA GLN A 779 8.39 4.53 -39.71
C GLN A 779 9.75 5.24 -39.67
N ARG A 780 10.64 4.89 -38.71
CA ARG A 780 12.00 5.45 -38.69
C ARG A 780 12.80 5.11 -39.96
N ARG A 781 12.64 3.90 -40.51
CA ARG A 781 13.27 3.54 -41.80
C ARG A 781 12.68 4.33 -42.97
N GLN A 782 11.37 4.53 -43.01
CA GLN A 782 10.72 5.34 -44.05
C GLN A 782 11.14 6.82 -43.98
N GLN A 783 11.23 7.40 -42.77
CA GLN A 783 11.74 8.77 -42.59
C GLN A 783 13.21 8.90 -43.02
N GLN A 784 14.06 7.93 -42.69
CA GLN A 784 15.46 7.93 -43.16
C GLN A 784 15.56 7.81 -44.68
N GLN A 785 14.73 6.98 -45.32
CA GLN A 785 14.68 6.88 -46.79
C GLN A 785 14.17 8.18 -47.45
N GLN A 786 13.16 8.84 -46.88
CA GLN A 786 12.69 10.14 -47.37
C GLN A 786 13.75 11.23 -47.21
N GLN A 787 14.47 11.27 -46.09
CA GLN A 787 15.58 12.22 -45.89
C GLN A 787 16.75 11.97 -46.84
N GLN A 788 17.06 10.70 -47.16
CA GLN A 788 18.07 10.38 -48.18
C GLN A 788 17.64 10.82 -49.58
N GLN A 789 16.39 10.57 -49.98
CA GLN A 789 15.87 11.03 -51.27
C GLN A 789 15.82 12.57 -51.37
N GLN A 790 15.48 13.26 -50.29
CA GLN A 790 15.53 14.73 -50.24
C GLN A 790 16.96 15.27 -50.34
N ALA A 791 17.95 14.58 -49.76
CA ALA A 791 19.36 14.95 -49.88
C ALA A 791 19.93 14.70 -51.29
N GLU A 792 19.52 13.61 -51.97
CA GLU A 792 19.88 13.35 -53.37
C GLU A 792 19.31 14.44 -54.30
N VAL A 793 18.01 14.75 -54.20
CA VAL A 793 17.37 15.79 -55.04
C VAL A 793 17.95 17.19 -54.78
N ALA A 794 18.36 17.49 -53.54
CA ALA A 794 19.02 18.75 -53.20
C ALA A 794 20.46 18.87 -53.77
N ALA A 795 21.10 17.77 -54.16
CA ALA A 795 22.46 17.77 -54.70
C ALA A 795 22.53 18.02 -56.23
N GLU A 796 21.40 17.92 -56.96
CA GLU A 796 21.36 18.00 -58.43
C GLU A 796 21.01 19.40 -58.99
N GLN A 797 20.81 20.43 -58.17
CA GLN A 797 20.37 21.76 -58.65
C GLN A 797 21.49 22.83 -58.64
N PRO A 798 21.78 23.48 -59.79
CA PRO A 798 22.77 24.56 -59.87
C PRO A 798 22.20 25.93 -59.43
N PRO A 799 23.03 26.88 -58.96
CA PRO A 799 22.58 28.17 -58.44
C PRO A 799 22.23 29.19 -59.55
N ALA A 800 21.26 30.07 -59.25
CA ALA A 800 20.85 31.21 -60.08
C ALA A 800 21.05 32.55 -59.33
N PRO A 801 21.29 33.68 -60.05
CA PRO A 801 21.72 34.96 -59.44
C PRO A 801 20.57 35.88 -58.97
N ALA A 802 20.92 36.94 -58.24
CA ALA A 802 19.99 37.82 -57.51
C ALA A 802 19.59 39.12 -58.24
N ALA A 803 18.36 39.57 -57.98
CA ALA A 803 17.80 40.93 -58.19
C ALA A 803 16.69 41.13 -57.12
N VAL A 804 16.65 42.18 -56.28
CA VAL A 804 16.41 43.63 -56.50
C VAL A 804 14.92 44.00 -56.65
N ALA A 805 14.35 44.48 -55.53
CA ALA A 805 13.28 45.48 -55.30
C ALA A 805 11.99 45.57 -56.18
N ALA A 806 10.82 45.60 -55.50
CA ALA A 806 9.76 46.64 -55.65
C ALA A 806 8.58 46.45 -54.66
N GLU A 807 7.73 47.47 -54.50
CA GLU A 807 6.60 47.55 -53.56
C GLU A 807 5.31 46.86 -54.06
N THR A 808 4.43 46.44 -53.13
CA THR A 808 3.06 46.98 -52.93
C THR A 808 2.29 46.22 -51.82
N ALA A 809 1.17 46.77 -51.33
CA ALA A 809 0.47 46.33 -50.12
C ALA A 809 -0.85 45.59 -50.37
N THR A 810 -1.28 44.76 -49.42
CA THR A 810 -2.62 44.77 -48.78
C THR A 810 -2.71 43.72 -47.66
N ALA A 811 -3.75 43.79 -46.81
CA ALA A 811 -3.87 43.00 -45.58
C ALA A 811 -4.86 41.83 -45.66
N ALA A 812 -4.60 40.79 -44.87
CA ALA A 812 -5.57 39.77 -44.41
C ALA A 812 -5.05 39.11 -43.11
N GLU A 813 -5.92 38.39 -42.39
CA GLU A 813 -5.70 37.95 -41.00
C GLU A 813 -5.21 36.50 -40.84
N SER A 814 -4.91 36.15 -39.58
CA SER A 814 -5.05 34.82 -38.93
C SER A 814 -3.80 33.93 -38.67
N THR A 815 -3.38 33.95 -37.39
CA THR A 815 -3.09 32.81 -36.50
C THR A 815 -2.13 31.64 -36.89
N THR A 816 -1.20 31.39 -35.94
CA THR A 816 -0.55 30.10 -35.54
C THR A 816 0.65 29.53 -36.33
N ALA A 817 1.42 28.71 -35.57
CA ALA A 817 2.56 27.84 -35.95
C ALA A 817 3.99 28.42 -35.97
N THR A 818 4.71 28.15 -34.86
CA THR A 818 6.18 28.03 -34.72
C THR A 818 6.67 26.65 -35.23
N PRO A 819 7.95 26.21 -35.10
CA PRO A 819 9.25 26.90 -34.90
C PRO A 819 10.40 26.44 -35.83
N ALA A 820 11.50 27.22 -35.93
CA ALA A 820 12.89 26.72 -36.09
C ALA A 820 13.91 27.86 -35.82
N ALA A 821 15.19 27.70 -35.45
CA ALA A 821 15.93 26.77 -34.58
C ALA A 821 17.43 26.68 -35.01
N ALA A 822 18.29 27.57 -34.48
CA ALA A 822 19.76 27.44 -34.40
C ALA A 822 20.28 28.49 -33.38
N ALA A 823 21.11 28.26 -32.35
CA ALA A 823 22.04 27.19 -31.92
C ALA A 823 23.52 27.32 -32.42
N ALA A 824 24.39 27.88 -31.56
CA ALA A 824 25.86 27.68 -31.52
C ALA A 824 26.46 28.29 -30.22
N ALA A 825 27.65 27.82 -29.80
CA ALA A 825 28.45 28.22 -28.62
C ALA A 825 27.77 28.01 -27.23
N ALA A 826 28.24 27.22 -26.25
CA ALA A 826 29.51 26.53 -25.94
C ALA A 826 30.56 27.31 -25.11
N ASP A 827 31.25 26.52 -24.27
CA ASP A 827 32.26 26.82 -23.24
C ASP A 827 31.80 27.36 -21.85
N GLU A 828 32.54 26.90 -20.84
CA GLU A 828 32.41 26.96 -19.34
C GLU A 828 31.10 26.46 -18.69
#